data_AF-A0A934V895-F1
#
_entry.id   AF-A0A934V895-F1
#
_cell.length_a   1.000
_cell.length_b   1.000
_cell.length_c   1.000
_cell.angle_alpha   90.00
_cell.angle_beta   90.00
_cell.angle_gamma   90.00
#
_symmetry.space_group_name_H-M   'P 1'
#
loop_
_entity.id
_entity.type
_entity.pdbx_description
1 polymer ?
#
loop_
_entity_poly.entity_id
_entity_poly.type
_entity_poly.pdbx_seq_one_letter_code
_entity_poly.pdbx_strand_id
1 'polypeptide(L)'
;MAAHAAAAPVSYDIVVYGGTSGGVIAAVQAAKSGRSVVLISPTPHLGGLTTSGLGWTDLGESSILGGLSREFYHRVYQHYQNDAAWNWQSRSAYGNAGQGGPAFNATTQVASVFEPKVAESIFLTMIQERNVPVVTGRLDLGNGVVSSSGKIDHIRLEDGREFAGKIFIDASYEGDLLPGAGVSFTVGREANATYGEDYSGIQSARATKNQLPNGIDPYVTAGNAASGLLPGVNATAGGADGAGDDKLQAYCFRMALTDVPANRVAIPKPPGYNEADYELLFRAIEAGQTSGFFKFDLMPNRKTDSNNNGGISTDYIGKNYGPGWNWTTLNHDQRLALAKQHENWQRGLIWTLQNHARVPSNIRTNYSQWGLPADEFTDNGNWPWQLYVREARRMVSDYVMNQRHCSGESVAADSIGLAAYAMDSHHTQRHVKNGVVKNEGDVQMAVGNPYPVSYRSIVPKAGQCRNLLVPWSLSASHMAFGSIRMEPVFMILSQSAALGADLAIRDNLDVQQVPYSKLRPVLVAAGQALGEPSAGSPEIVVDNTDTPRVTVTGTWTSGTSTTGYIGSDYIHDGNTGQGANQVAYTPPASVTGVQRVYLRWTSHTNRASNVPVRVVDAKGTRTILVDQKSNGGKWNLLGLFKGVQSVTIMTTAANGYVIADAVGFAPVSADDDTDDDGVSDIREVEVGLNPLVSNSTFFDAIRSHPDYFNLHSDGEIFDLHIHQPVYTPSLLRFGITMGPASDVFENFQLVAPQQPGKRFFRIALHSDPAAFVTALAAGQNRTIVVYGTSLTASGAWVSQMSAWLSAKYPNKFTIVNSGLSGKNSAEGLAQLQTKVLNRNPDTVFIEFAMNDAFLYSDGTPSLSVQQAKTNLETMIQAIQQQNPQVEIILQTMNTVWNSPTGSNQSASLRPNLAAYYEMYRDVAAGRGLLLIDHQANWAALQGRSPATFQSYVQDGVHPNAEGCAKVTLPLLQWKLSGGRELP
;
A
#
# COMPACT_ATOMS: atom_id res chain seq x y z
N MET A 1 -47.69 2.17 -27.54
CA MET A 1 -46.71 2.01 -26.45
C MET A 1 -45.92 3.29 -26.35
N ALA A 2 -46.02 4.00 -25.22
CA ALA A 2 -45.29 5.23 -25.01
C ALA A 2 -43.81 4.91 -24.81
N ALA A 3 -42.94 5.49 -25.64
CA ALA A 3 -41.50 5.46 -25.44
C ALA A 3 -41.20 6.16 -24.11
N HIS A 4 -40.78 5.41 -23.09
CA HIS A 4 -40.16 6.00 -21.91
C HIS A 4 -38.84 6.63 -22.38
N ALA A 5 -38.73 7.94 -22.23
CA ALA A 5 -37.45 8.62 -22.37
C ALA A 5 -36.47 7.98 -21.37
N ALA A 6 -35.36 7.42 -21.87
CA ALA A 6 -34.32 6.86 -21.01
C ALA A 6 -33.82 7.97 -20.07
N ALA A 7 -33.78 7.70 -18.77
CA ALA A 7 -33.20 8.62 -17.81
C ALA A 7 -31.71 8.82 -18.11
N ALA A 8 -31.19 10.04 -17.94
CA ALA A 8 -29.78 10.32 -18.19
C ALA A 8 -28.88 9.50 -17.24
N PRO A 9 -27.68 9.04 -17.68
CA PRO A 9 -26.75 8.30 -16.84
C PRO A 9 -26.38 9.04 -15.55
N VAL A 10 -26.28 8.29 -14.45
CA VAL A 10 -25.81 8.86 -13.17
C VAL A 10 -24.29 9.04 -13.24
N SER A 11 -23.81 10.25 -12.98
CA SER A 11 -22.41 10.62 -13.21
C SER A 11 -21.57 10.62 -11.93
N TYR A 12 -20.36 10.08 -12.02
CA TYR A 12 -19.33 10.08 -10.97
C TYR A 12 -17.96 10.48 -11.56
N ASP A 13 -17.01 10.87 -10.72
CA ASP A 13 -15.62 11.03 -11.15
C ASP A 13 -15.01 9.66 -11.49
N ILE A 14 -15.23 8.67 -10.63
CA ILE A 14 -14.71 7.31 -10.79
C ILE A 14 -15.85 6.30 -10.70
N VAL A 15 -15.94 5.40 -11.67
CA VAL A 15 -16.85 4.23 -11.64
C VAL A 15 -16.01 2.97 -11.44
N VAL A 16 -16.22 2.26 -10.34
CA VAL A 16 -15.55 0.98 -10.07
C VAL A 16 -16.51 -0.16 -10.37
N TYR A 17 -16.14 -1.07 -11.28
CA TYR A 17 -16.92 -2.26 -11.60
C TYR A 17 -16.25 -3.51 -11.02
N GLY A 18 -16.99 -4.28 -10.23
CA GLY A 18 -16.55 -5.49 -9.53
C GLY A 18 -16.52 -5.28 -8.02
N GLY A 19 -17.40 -5.98 -7.28
CA GLY A 19 -17.45 -5.96 -5.80
C GLY A 19 -16.39 -6.83 -5.12
N THR A 20 -15.22 -6.98 -5.73
CA THR A 20 -14.10 -7.77 -5.19
C THR A 20 -13.38 -7.02 -4.07
N SER A 21 -12.41 -7.66 -3.41
CA SER A 21 -11.55 -6.98 -2.44
C SER A 21 -10.85 -5.76 -3.07
N GLY A 22 -10.30 -5.91 -4.27
CA GLY A 22 -9.72 -4.81 -5.04
C GLY A 22 -10.72 -3.70 -5.33
N GLY A 23 -11.94 -4.04 -5.75
CA GLY A 23 -12.99 -3.06 -6.03
C GLY A 23 -13.41 -2.23 -4.81
N VAL A 24 -13.55 -2.87 -3.65
CA VAL A 24 -13.81 -2.17 -2.38
C VAL A 24 -12.67 -1.20 -2.07
N ILE A 25 -11.42 -1.65 -2.16
CA ILE A 25 -10.24 -0.83 -1.85
C ILE A 25 -10.09 0.35 -2.83
N ALA A 26 -10.31 0.14 -4.13
CA ALA A 26 -10.30 1.21 -5.12
C ALA A 26 -11.37 2.27 -4.81
N ALA A 27 -12.59 1.85 -4.48
CA ALA A 27 -13.68 2.78 -4.17
C ALA A 27 -13.43 3.56 -2.88
N VAL A 28 -12.93 2.90 -1.82
CA VAL A 28 -12.54 3.56 -0.56
C VAL A 28 -11.41 4.55 -0.79
N GLN A 29 -10.39 4.21 -1.59
CA GLN A 29 -9.29 5.13 -1.90
C GLN A 29 -9.76 6.32 -2.74
N ALA A 30 -10.62 6.11 -3.74
CA ALA A 30 -11.19 7.19 -4.54
C ALA A 30 -11.95 8.19 -3.67
N ALA A 31 -12.80 7.71 -2.76
CA ALA A 31 -13.51 8.55 -1.80
C ALA A 31 -12.53 9.25 -0.83
N LYS A 32 -11.49 8.56 -0.35
CA LYS A 32 -10.42 9.14 0.47
C LYS A 32 -9.67 10.27 -0.24
N SER A 33 -9.53 10.20 -1.57
CA SER A 33 -8.95 11.27 -2.41
C SER A 33 -9.93 12.40 -2.75
N GLY A 34 -11.15 12.41 -2.17
CA GLY A 34 -12.16 13.44 -2.38
C GLY A 34 -12.92 13.32 -3.70
N ARG A 35 -12.88 12.15 -4.37
CA ARG A 35 -13.59 11.92 -5.63
C ARG A 35 -15.00 11.39 -5.39
N SER A 36 -15.95 11.84 -6.20
CA SER A 36 -17.25 11.17 -6.30
C SER A 36 -17.05 9.80 -6.95
N VAL A 37 -17.49 8.74 -6.28
CA VAL A 37 -17.25 7.35 -6.71
C VAL A 37 -18.50 6.51 -6.52
N VAL A 38 -18.69 5.51 -7.36
CA VAL A 38 -19.67 4.43 -7.18
C VAL A 38 -18.97 3.08 -7.32
N LEU A 39 -19.32 2.14 -6.44
CA LEU A 39 -18.93 0.74 -6.55
C LEU A 39 -20.11 -0.07 -7.09
N ILE A 40 -19.93 -0.67 -8.26
CA ILE A 40 -20.94 -1.54 -8.88
C ILE A 40 -20.51 -3.00 -8.69
N SER A 41 -21.33 -3.78 -8.01
CA SER A 41 -21.05 -5.18 -7.71
C SER A 41 -22.06 -6.11 -8.40
N PRO A 42 -21.61 -7.15 -9.15
CA PRO A 42 -22.51 -8.16 -9.70
C PRO A 42 -23.27 -8.98 -8.63
N THR A 43 -22.76 -9.01 -7.40
CA THR A 43 -23.32 -9.76 -6.27
C THR A 43 -23.63 -8.83 -5.08
N PRO A 44 -24.58 -9.18 -4.20
CA PRO A 44 -24.86 -8.39 -3.01
C PRO A 44 -23.73 -8.46 -1.95
N HIS A 45 -22.85 -9.47 -2.04
CA HIS A 45 -21.70 -9.65 -1.17
C HIS A 45 -20.46 -8.97 -1.74
N LEU A 46 -19.75 -8.22 -0.88
CA LEU A 46 -18.52 -7.52 -1.23
C LEU A 46 -17.30 -8.29 -0.75
N GLY A 47 -16.16 -8.07 -1.41
CA GLY A 47 -14.85 -8.62 -1.03
C GLY A 47 -14.41 -9.85 -1.82
N GLY A 48 -15.23 -10.35 -2.76
CA GLY A 48 -14.82 -11.41 -3.68
C GLY A 48 -14.43 -12.72 -2.99
N LEU A 49 -13.25 -13.25 -3.33
CA LEU A 49 -12.75 -14.50 -2.75
C LEU A 49 -12.33 -14.35 -1.29
N THR A 50 -11.83 -13.18 -0.89
CA THR A 50 -11.51 -12.86 0.51
C THR A 50 -12.72 -13.09 1.43
N THR A 51 -13.95 -12.85 0.93
CA THR A 51 -15.20 -13.06 1.68
C THR A 51 -15.97 -14.29 1.23
N SER A 52 -15.41 -15.09 0.31
CA SER A 52 -16.00 -16.33 -0.20
C SER A 52 -15.07 -17.52 -0.01
N GLY A 53 -14.50 -17.61 1.21
CA GLY A 53 -13.80 -18.81 1.69
C GLY A 53 -12.29 -18.78 1.57
N LEU A 54 -11.68 -17.81 0.88
CA LEU A 54 -10.23 -17.60 0.91
C LEU A 54 -9.84 -16.85 2.19
N GLY A 55 -9.90 -17.57 3.31
CA GLY A 55 -9.62 -17.04 4.63
C GLY A 55 -8.23 -17.40 5.14
N TRP A 56 -7.54 -18.39 4.56
CA TRP A 56 -6.13 -18.67 4.82
C TRP A 56 -5.30 -18.05 3.69
N THR A 57 -4.90 -16.80 3.89
CA THR A 57 -4.48 -15.92 2.79
C THR A 57 -3.08 -16.22 2.29
N ASP A 58 -2.97 -16.32 0.97
CA ASP A 58 -1.75 -16.47 0.17
C ASP A 58 -0.92 -15.16 0.14
N LEU A 59 -0.44 -14.73 1.32
CA LEU A 59 0.32 -13.49 1.51
C LEU A 59 1.73 -13.54 0.92
N GLY A 60 2.38 -14.71 0.97
CA GLY A 60 3.81 -14.87 0.62
C GLY A 60 4.73 -14.20 1.65
N GLU A 61 4.77 -12.87 1.66
CA GLU A 61 5.62 -12.05 2.53
C GLU A 61 4.84 -10.82 3.04
N SER A 62 4.68 -10.69 4.36
CA SER A 62 3.84 -9.64 4.96
C SER A 62 4.36 -8.21 4.76
N SER A 63 5.65 -8.03 4.47
CA SER A 63 6.24 -6.70 4.23
C SER A 63 5.73 -6.02 2.94
N ILE A 64 5.07 -6.75 2.04
CA ILE A 64 4.44 -6.15 0.85
C ILE A 64 3.16 -5.37 1.19
N LEU A 65 2.57 -5.63 2.36
CA LEU A 65 1.31 -5.01 2.76
C LEU A 65 1.52 -3.52 3.05
N GLY A 66 1.00 -2.69 2.15
CA GLY A 66 0.91 -1.25 2.29
C GLY A 66 -0.52 -0.73 2.38
N GLY A 67 -0.66 0.54 2.76
CA GLY A 67 -1.88 1.32 2.66
C GLY A 67 -3.15 0.62 3.17
N LEU A 68 -4.21 0.68 2.37
CA LEU A 68 -5.53 0.14 2.72
C LEU A 68 -5.56 -1.40 2.76
N SER A 69 -4.68 -2.08 2.01
CA SER A 69 -4.55 -3.55 2.09
C SER A 69 -4.04 -3.94 3.49
N ARG A 70 -2.98 -3.28 3.97
CA ARG A 70 -2.48 -3.46 5.35
C ARG A 70 -3.54 -3.11 6.39
N GLU A 71 -4.30 -2.04 6.15
CA GLU A 71 -5.38 -1.62 7.04
C GLU A 71 -6.47 -2.70 7.20
N PHE A 72 -6.90 -3.34 6.10
CA PHE A 72 -7.83 -4.47 6.15
C PHE A 72 -7.29 -5.59 7.05
N TYR A 73 -6.07 -6.08 6.80
CA TYR A 73 -5.48 -7.15 7.62
C TYR A 73 -5.22 -6.74 9.07
N HIS A 74 -5.00 -5.45 9.33
CA HIS A 74 -4.92 -4.91 10.69
C HIS A 74 -6.28 -4.94 11.40
N ARG A 75 -7.36 -4.55 10.72
CA ARG A 75 -8.73 -4.63 11.26
C ARG A 75 -9.13 -6.07 11.57
N VAL A 76 -8.71 -7.02 10.73
CA VAL A 76 -8.86 -8.46 11.02
C VAL A 76 -8.10 -8.84 12.29
N TYR A 77 -6.83 -8.42 12.43
CA TYR A 77 -6.04 -8.67 13.63
C TYR A 77 -6.72 -8.14 14.89
N GLN A 78 -7.23 -6.90 14.83
CA GLN A 78 -7.97 -6.26 15.93
C GLN A 78 -9.24 -7.03 16.29
N HIS A 79 -10.02 -7.49 15.30
CA HIS A 79 -11.22 -8.29 15.53
C HIS A 79 -10.91 -9.51 16.40
N TYR A 80 -9.86 -10.26 16.06
CA TYR A 80 -9.49 -11.46 16.78
C TYR A 80 -8.67 -11.22 18.06
N GLN A 81 -8.32 -9.97 18.40
CA GLN A 81 -7.85 -9.63 19.74
C GLN A 81 -8.98 -9.61 20.77
N ASN A 82 -10.23 -9.47 20.34
CA ASN A 82 -11.40 -9.56 21.19
C ASN A 82 -11.72 -11.04 21.45
N ASP A 83 -11.69 -11.47 22.72
CA ASP A 83 -12.02 -12.85 23.08
C ASP A 83 -13.48 -13.23 22.72
N ALA A 84 -14.38 -12.25 22.59
CA ALA A 84 -15.76 -12.48 22.12
C ALA A 84 -15.87 -12.86 20.63
N ALA A 85 -14.82 -12.67 19.83
CA ALA A 85 -14.78 -13.14 18.44
C ALA A 85 -14.64 -14.68 18.35
N TRP A 86 -14.33 -15.35 19.46
CA TRP A 86 -13.95 -16.76 19.52
C TRP A 86 -15.11 -17.62 20.05
N ASN A 87 -16.08 -17.91 19.18
CA ASN A 87 -17.35 -18.58 19.51
C ASN A 87 -17.22 -20.10 19.71
N TRP A 88 -16.34 -20.76 18.97
CA TRP A 88 -16.29 -22.23 18.88
C TRP A 88 -14.98 -22.86 19.37
N GLN A 89 -14.04 -22.02 19.78
CA GLN A 89 -12.78 -22.38 20.43
C GLN A 89 -12.28 -21.16 21.19
N SER A 90 -11.38 -21.28 22.16
CA SER A 90 -10.70 -20.11 22.70
C SER A 90 -9.59 -19.64 21.75
N ARG A 91 -9.21 -18.35 21.83
CA ARG A 91 -8.04 -17.81 21.11
C ARG A 91 -6.77 -18.62 21.36
N SER A 92 -6.53 -19.00 22.62
CA SER A 92 -5.38 -19.79 23.03
C SER A 92 -5.36 -21.21 22.45
N ALA A 93 -6.53 -21.79 22.13
CA ALA A 93 -6.65 -23.13 21.59
C ALA A 93 -6.39 -23.21 20.07
N TYR A 94 -6.43 -22.09 19.34
CA TYR A 94 -6.27 -22.08 17.89
C TYR A 94 -4.85 -22.44 17.41
N GLY A 95 -3.82 -22.12 18.20
CA GLY A 95 -2.43 -22.41 17.85
C GLY A 95 -1.72 -21.37 16.98
N ASN A 96 -2.42 -20.32 16.51
CA ASN A 96 -1.87 -19.16 15.81
C ASN A 96 -1.04 -19.49 14.54
N ALA A 97 -1.36 -20.58 13.82
CA ALA A 97 -0.66 -20.97 12.61
C ALA A 97 -1.26 -20.29 11.37
N GLY A 98 -0.41 -19.69 10.53
CA GLY A 98 -0.78 -19.12 9.23
C GLY A 98 0.21 -19.53 8.13
N GLN A 99 0.05 -18.99 6.92
CA GLN A 99 0.96 -19.26 5.82
C GLN A 99 2.27 -18.48 5.98
N GLY A 100 3.39 -19.20 6.07
CA GLY A 100 4.72 -18.58 6.18
C GLY A 100 5.04 -17.94 7.54
N GLY A 101 4.10 -17.97 8.51
CA GLY A 101 4.27 -17.32 9.80
C GLY A 101 3.03 -17.45 10.70
N PRO A 102 2.95 -16.66 11.79
CA PRO A 102 1.78 -16.67 12.65
C PRO A 102 0.54 -16.12 11.95
N ALA A 103 -0.64 -16.70 12.22
CA ALA A 103 -1.92 -16.21 11.73
C ALA A 103 -2.23 -14.79 12.21
N PHE A 104 -1.90 -14.49 13.47
CA PHE A 104 -2.04 -13.20 14.13
C PHE A 104 -0.65 -12.76 14.59
N ASN A 105 -0.02 -11.89 13.83
CA ASN A 105 1.33 -11.43 14.10
C ASN A 105 1.28 -10.23 15.06
N ALA A 106 1.71 -10.42 16.30
CA ALA A 106 1.69 -9.35 17.31
C ALA A 106 2.67 -8.21 17.03
N THR A 107 3.76 -8.47 16.29
CA THR A 107 4.77 -7.47 15.95
C THR A 107 4.27 -6.53 14.86
N THR A 108 3.73 -7.09 13.78
CA THR A 108 3.21 -6.29 12.65
C THR A 108 1.76 -5.88 12.85
N GLN A 109 1.05 -6.52 13.80
CA GLN A 109 -0.38 -6.36 14.06
C GLN A 109 -1.23 -6.62 12.82
N VAL A 110 -0.87 -7.62 12.01
CA VAL A 110 -1.66 -8.07 10.86
C VAL A 110 -2.10 -9.51 11.07
N ALA A 111 -3.26 -9.85 10.49
CA ALA A 111 -3.78 -11.20 10.50
C ALA A 111 -3.85 -11.78 9.09
N SER A 112 -3.27 -12.96 8.88
CA SER A 112 -3.28 -13.68 7.60
C SER A 112 -4.39 -14.72 7.49
N VAL A 113 -5.09 -14.99 8.61
CA VAL A 113 -6.17 -15.97 8.68
C VAL A 113 -7.44 -15.39 9.30
N PHE A 114 -8.60 -15.65 8.70
CA PHE A 114 -9.90 -15.11 9.15
C PHE A 114 -11.10 -15.88 8.61
N GLU A 115 -12.26 -15.68 9.24
CA GLU A 115 -13.54 -16.18 8.76
C GLU A 115 -14.12 -15.28 7.64
N PRO A 116 -14.78 -15.84 6.61
CA PRO A 116 -15.31 -15.06 5.48
C PRO A 116 -16.27 -13.92 5.88
N LYS A 117 -17.22 -14.19 6.79
CA LYS A 117 -18.15 -13.16 7.29
C LYS A 117 -17.45 -12.01 8.02
N VAL A 118 -16.30 -12.26 8.65
CA VAL A 118 -15.53 -11.22 9.36
C VAL A 118 -14.88 -10.29 8.34
N ALA A 119 -14.27 -10.86 7.30
CA ALA A 119 -13.74 -10.08 6.19
C ALA A 119 -14.83 -9.23 5.51
N GLU A 120 -16.02 -9.79 5.28
CA GLU A 120 -17.14 -9.06 4.69
C GLU A 120 -17.60 -7.89 5.57
N SER A 121 -17.76 -8.14 6.88
CA SER A 121 -18.10 -7.10 7.83
C SER A 121 -17.09 -5.95 7.82
N ILE A 122 -15.79 -6.24 7.66
CA ILE A 122 -14.74 -5.22 7.60
C ILE A 122 -14.85 -4.40 6.30
N PHE A 123 -15.03 -5.05 5.15
CA PHE A 123 -15.20 -4.32 3.89
C PHE A 123 -16.45 -3.43 3.88
N LEU A 124 -17.58 -3.94 4.39
CA LEU A 124 -18.80 -3.16 4.56
C LEU A 124 -18.56 -1.95 5.49
N THR A 125 -17.82 -2.14 6.58
CA THR A 125 -17.43 -1.04 7.47
C THR A 125 -16.59 0.02 6.74
N MET A 126 -15.57 -0.40 5.98
CA MET A 126 -14.70 0.53 5.23
C MET A 126 -15.48 1.35 4.18
N ILE A 127 -16.43 0.73 3.49
CA ILE A 127 -17.35 1.40 2.56
C ILE A 127 -18.22 2.43 3.29
N GLN A 128 -18.80 2.03 4.43
CA GLN A 128 -19.70 2.87 5.22
C GLN A 128 -18.99 4.10 5.79
N GLU A 129 -17.78 3.94 6.34
CA GLU A 129 -16.97 5.03 6.89
C GLU A 129 -16.70 6.15 5.87
N ARG A 130 -16.72 5.83 4.58
CA ARG A 130 -16.49 6.76 3.47
C ARG A 130 -17.75 7.13 2.69
N ASN A 131 -18.92 6.64 3.13
CA ASN A 131 -20.20 6.84 2.45
C ASN A 131 -20.15 6.47 0.95
N VAL A 132 -19.40 5.43 0.59
CA VAL A 132 -19.29 5.00 -0.81
C VAL A 132 -20.64 4.38 -1.25
N PRO A 133 -21.31 4.93 -2.28
CA PRO A 133 -22.49 4.32 -2.88
C PRO A 133 -22.15 2.95 -3.47
N VAL A 134 -22.91 1.92 -3.09
CA VAL A 134 -22.81 0.57 -3.64
C VAL A 134 -24.07 0.26 -4.43
N VAL A 135 -23.88 -0.22 -5.65
CA VAL A 135 -24.96 -0.65 -6.56
C VAL A 135 -24.78 -2.12 -6.88
N THR A 136 -25.75 -2.95 -6.51
CA THR A 136 -25.79 -4.34 -6.96
C THR A 136 -26.38 -4.42 -8.36
N GLY A 137 -25.65 -4.97 -9.32
CA GLY A 137 -26.12 -5.24 -10.68
C GLY A 137 -25.01 -5.74 -11.62
N ARG A 138 -25.41 -6.46 -12.67
CA ARG A 138 -24.52 -7.09 -13.65
C ARG A 138 -24.37 -6.19 -14.88
N LEU A 139 -23.15 -6.05 -15.41
CA LEU A 139 -22.90 -5.38 -16.69
C LEU A 139 -23.64 -6.12 -17.82
N ASP A 140 -24.27 -5.40 -18.74
CA ASP A 140 -24.69 -5.97 -20.03
C ASP A 140 -23.42 -6.33 -20.83
N LEU A 141 -23.04 -7.60 -20.87
CA LEU A 141 -21.80 -8.02 -21.54
C LEU A 141 -21.81 -7.82 -23.06
N GLY A 142 -22.98 -7.63 -23.67
CA GLY A 142 -23.12 -7.44 -25.12
C GLY A 142 -22.94 -5.98 -25.54
N ASN A 143 -23.63 -5.07 -24.86
CA ASN A 143 -23.67 -3.64 -25.23
C ASN A 143 -23.48 -2.68 -24.04
N GLY A 144 -23.01 -3.20 -22.92
CA GLY A 144 -22.96 -2.48 -21.65
C GLY A 144 -21.80 -1.52 -21.51
N VAL A 145 -20.77 -1.56 -22.35
CA VAL A 145 -19.71 -0.55 -22.36
C VAL A 145 -19.92 0.35 -23.56
N VAL A 146 -20.36 1.59 -23.30
CA VAL A 146 -20.58 2.58 -24.34
C VAL A 146 -19.39 3.51 -24.38
N SER A 147 -18.67 3.49 -25.50
CA SER A 147 -17.42 4.22 -25.68
C SER A 147 -17.46 5.11 -26.92
N SER A 148 -16.83 6.28 -26.83
CA SER A 148 -16.59 7.18 -27.95
C SER A 148 -15.21 7.79 -27.88
N SER A 149 -14.57 8.04 -29.03
CA SER A 149 -13.25 8.69 -29.11
C SER A 149 -12.15 8.06 -28.23
N GLY A 150 -12.15 6.73 -28.10
CA GLY A 150 -11.18 5.99 -27.28
C GLY A 150 -11.39 6.16 -25.77
N LYS A 151 -12.61 6.46 -25.33
CA LYS A 151 -12.98 6.66 -23.93
C LYS A 151 -14.32 5.97 -23.64
N ILE A 152 -14.46 5.35 -22.46
CA ILE A 152 -15.77 4.90 -21.96
C ILE A 152 -16.56 6.13 -21.50
N ASP A 153 -17.76 6.31 -22.04
CA ASP A 153 -18.68 7.39 -21.65
C ASP A 153 -19.51 6.96 -20.43
N HIS A 154 -20.13 5.79 -20.52
CA HIS A 154 -20.88 5.17 -19.44
C HIS A 154 -20.91 3.64 -19.60
N ILE A 155 -21.23 2.97 -18.49
CA ILE A 155 -21.59 1.55 -18.51
C ILE A 155 -23.08 1.36 -18.24
N ARG A 156 -23.68 0.34 -18.85
CA ARG A 156 -25.08 -0.07 -18.70
C ARG A 156 -25.17 -1.45 -18.05
N LEU A 157 -26.02 -1.55 -17.03
CA LEU A 157 -26.34 -2.82 -16.38
C LEU A 157 -27.49 -3.53 -17.10
N GLU A 158 -27.65 -4.83 -16.89
CA GLU A 158 -28.71 -5.64 -17.52
C GLU A 158 -30.13 -5.15 -17.18
N ASP A 159 -30.31 -4.43 -16.09
CA ASP A 159 -31.60 -3.82 -15.71
C ASP A 159 -31.81 -2.41 -16.28
N GLY A 160 -30.91 -1.95 -17.14
CA GLY A 160 -31.02 -0.68 -17.86
C GLY A 160 -30.49 0.54 -17.10
N ARG A 161 -29.99 0.40 -15.86
CA ARG A 161 -29.32 1.51 -15.16
C ARG A 161 -27.99 1.83 -15.83
N GLU A 162 -27.68 3.12 -15.97
CA GLU A 162 -26.48 3.61 -16.66
C GLU A 162 -25.64 4.51 -15.74
N PHE A 163 -24.32 4.33 -15.78
CA PHE A 163 -23.36 5.00 -14.92
C PHE A 163 -22.22 5.61 -15.73
N ALA A 164 -22.16 6.94 -15.76
CA ALA A 164 -21.11 7.71 -16.42
C ALA A 164 -19.95 8.01 -15.47
N GLY A 165 -18.73 8.03 -16.02
CA GLY A 165 -17.49 8.19 -15.26
C GLY A 165 -16.47 9.04 -16.01
N LYS A 166 -15.65 9.83 -15.29
CA LYS A 166 -14.44 10.39 -15.91
C LYS A 166 -13.41 9.29 -16.14
N ILE A 167 -13.23 8.43 -15.14
CA ILE A 167 -12.39 7.23 -15.16
C ILE A 167 -13.20 6.01 -14.74
N PHE A 168 -12.87 4.85 -15.30
CA PHE A 168 -13.39 3.55 -14.93
C PHE A 168 -12.27 2.67 -14.37
N ILE A 169 -12.60 1.88 -13.35
CA ILE A 169 -11.69 0.85 -12.82
C ILE A 169 -12.40 -0.50 -12.95
N ASP A 170 -11.84 -1.40 -13.74
CA ASP A 170 -12.30 -2.78 -13.83
C ASP A 170 -11.60 -3.64 -12.77
N ALA A 171 -12.30 -3.84 -11.67
CA ALA A 171 -11.90 -4.70 -10.56
C ALA A 171 -12.70 -6.03 -10.56
N SER A 172 -13.24 -6.46 -11.71
CA SER A 172 -13.82 -7.79 -11.86
C SER A 172 -12.75 -8.86 -12.04
N TYR A 173 -13.06 -10.11 -11.68
CA TYR A 173 -12.15 -11.23 -11.90
C TYR A 173 -12.04 -11.59 -13.39
N GLU A 174 -13.01 -11.17 -14.20
CA GLU A 174 -13.17 -11.52 -15.61
C GLU A 174 -12.62 -10.49 -16.60
N GLY A 175 -12.40 -9.25 -16.15
CA GLY A 175 -12.03 -8.13 -17.03
C GLY A 175 -13.16 -7.79 -18.00
N ASP A 176 -14.39 -7.72 -17.51
CA ASP A 176 -15.59 -7.60 -18.34
C ASP A 176 -15.75 -6.24 -19.04
N LEU A 177 -15.01 -5.19 -18.63
CA LEU A 177 -14.98 -3.92 -19.36
C LEU A 177 -14.07 -3.97 -20.60
N LEU A 178 -13.07 -4.86 -20.62
CA LEU A 178 -12.04 -4.90 -21.66
C LEU A 178 -12.62 -5.01 -23.09
N PRO A 179 -13.50 -5.98 -23.40
CA PRO A 179 -13.96 -6.17 -24.77
C PRO A 179 -14.76 -4.98 -25.30
N GLY A 180 -15.68 -4.46 -24.49
CA GLY A 180 -16.54 -3.33 -24.86
C GLY A 180 -15.82 -1.98 -24.87
N ALA A 181 -14.66 -1.88 -24.19
CA ALA A 181 -13.78 -0.72 -24.25
C ALA A 181 -12.80 -0.76 -25.44
N GLY A 182 -12.82 -1.83 -26.26
CA GLY A 182 -11.88 -2.01 -27.37
C GLY A 182 -10.43 -2.22 -26.93
N VAL A 183 -10.22 -2.76 -25.72
CA VAL A 183 -8.89 -3.04 -25.17
C VAL A 183 -8.45 -4.44 -25.56
N SER A 184 -7.19 -4.60 -25.95
CA SER A 184 -6.63 -5.91 -26.30
C SER A 184 -6.48 -6.78 -25.06
N PHE A 185 -6.79 -8.06 -25.20
CA PHE A 185 -6.58 -9.06 -24.16
C PHE A 185 -6.25 -10.42 -24.77
N THR A 186 -5.74 -11.31 -23.92
CA THR A 186 -5.46 -12.72 -24.20
C THR A 186 -6.19 -13.60 -23.19
N VAL A 187 -6.39 -14.87 -23.52
CA VAL A 187 -7.04 -15.89 -22.70
C VAL A 187 -6.26 -17.19 -22.85
N GLY A 188 -6.13 -17.97 -21.78
CA GLY A 188 -5.40 -19.24 -21.79
C GLY A 188 -3.92 -19.06 -21.53
N ARG A 189 -3.07 -19.85 -22.20
CA ARG A 189 -1.62 -19.93 -21.94
C ARG A 189 -0.83 -19.57 -23.18
N GLU A 190 0.01 -18.57 -23.08
CA GLU A 190 0.94 -18.23 -24.14
C GLU A 190 2.02 -19.32 -24.32
N ALA A 191 2.57 -19.44 -25.52
CA ALA A 191 3.73 -20.29 -25.72
C ALA A 191 4.97 -19.70 -25.01
N ASN A 192 5.90 -20.55 -24.60
CA ASN A 192 7.20 -20.14 -24.05
C ASN A 192 7.92 -19.11 -24.93
N ALA A 193 7.83 -19.28 -26.25
CA ALA A 193 8.45 -18.39 -27.22
C ALA A 193 7.84 -16.96 -27.26
N THR A 194 6.62 -16.76 -26.76
CA THR A 194 5.94 -15.45 -26.81
C THR A 194 6.68 -14.40 -25.98
N TYR A 195 7.14 -14.76 -24.78
CA TYR A 195 7.85 -13.86 -23.88
C TYR A 195 9.24 -14.38 -23.43
N GLY A 196 9.72 -15.47 -24.03
CA GLY A 196 10.98 -16.10 -23.67
C GLY A 196 10.98 -16.68 -22.25
N GLU A 197 9.90 -17.41 -21.94
CA GLU A 197 9.62 -18.05 -20.64
C GLU A 197 9.83 -19.57 -20.72
N ASP A 198 9.98 -20.23 -19.58
CA ASP A 198 10.20 -21.69 -19.51
C ASP A 198 8.97 -22.46 -19.02
N TYR A 199 8.14 -21.78 -18.24
CA TYR A 199 7.06 -22.40 -17.47
C TYR A 199 5.67 -22.14 -18.04
N SER A 200 5.54 -21.32 -19.09
CA SER A 200 4.27 -21.03 -19.74
C SER A 200 3.83 -22.17 -20.68
N GLY A 201 2.63 -22.06 -21.24
CA GLY A 201 2.06 -23.05 -22.15
C GLY A 201 1.74 -24.40 -21.51
N ILE A 202 1.69 -25.44 -22.34
CA ILE A 202 1.47 -26.84 -21.94
C ILE A 202 2.65 -27.33 -21.10
N GLN A 203 2.39 -27.96 -19.96
CA GLN A 203 3.38 -28.41 -18.98
C GLN A 203 3.08 -29.82 -18.48
N SER A 204 3.45 -30.83 -19.28
CA SER A 204 3.27 -32.25 -18.93
C SER A 204 4.49 -32.86 -18.21
N ALA A 205 5.70 -32.36 -18.43
CA ALA A 205 6.90 -32.83 -17.74
C ALA A 205 7.06 -32.20 -16.35
N ARG A 206 6.64 -30.94 -16.19
CA ARG A 206 6.80 -30.18 -14.93
C ARG A 206 5.63 -30.34 -13.96
N ALA A 207 4.46 -30.78 -14.43
CA ALA A 207 3.30 -31.15 -13.62
C ALA A 207 3.56 -32.38 -12.74
N THR A 208 4.32 -32.16 -11.66
CA THR A 208 4.78 -33.19 -10.73
C THR A 208 4.09 -33.10 -9.37
N LYS A 209 3.50 -31.94 -9.05
CA LYS A 209 2.72 -31.73 -7.82
C LYS A 209 1.25 -32.03 -8.08
N ASN A 210 0.50 -32.27 -7.01
CA ASN A 210 -0.93 -32.57 -7.06
C ASN A 210 -1.28 -33.65 -8.12
N GLN A 211 -0.46 -34.69 -8.26
CA GLN A 211 -0.66 -35.75 -9.25
C GLN A 211 -1.52 -36.89 -8.70
N LEU A 212 -2.12 -37.65 -9.62
CA LEU A 212 -2.73 -38.95 -9.31
C LEU A 212 -1.63 -39.96 -8.93
N PRO A 213 -1.97 -41.03 -8.18
CA PRO A 213 -1.09 -42.17 -8.00
C PRO A 213 -0.56 -42.72 -9.34
N ASN A 214 0.58 -43.40 -9.32
CA ASN A 214 1.11 -44.02 -10.53
C ASN A 214 0.24 -45.21 -10.96
N GLY A 215 0.07 -45.39 -12.28
CA GLY A 215 -0.62 -46.57 -12.82
C GLY A 215 -2.13 -46.46 -13.00
N ILE A 216 -2.74 -45.27 -12.84
CA ILE A 216 -4.19 -45.10 -13.00
C ILE A 216 -4.60 -45.32 -14.47
N ASP A 217 -5.43 -46.33 -14.69
CA ASP A 217 -5.97 -46.68 -16.01
C ASP A 217 -6.95 -45.59 -16.51
N PRO A 218 -6.89 -45.20 -17.80
CA PRO A 218 -7.67 -44.10 -18.34
C PRO A 218 -9.04 -44.50 -18.93
N TYR A 219 -9.36 -45.78 -19.01
CA TYR A 219 -10.51 -46.28 -19.76
C TYR A 219 -11.71 -46.59 -18.87
N VAL A 220 -12.92 -46.49 -19.42
CA VAL A 220 -14.18 -46.76 -18.69
C VAL A 220 -14.16 -48.17 -18.09
N THR A 221 -13.78 -49.16 -18.88
CA THR A 221 -13.44 -50.50 -18.41
C THR A 221 -11.93 -50.63 -18.34
N ALA A 222 -11.39 -50.85 -17.14
CA ALA A 222 -9.95 -50.95 -16.91
C ALA A 222 -9.29 -51.98 -17.84
N GLY A 223 -8.16 -51.61 -18.46
CA GLY A 223 -7.41 -52.41 -19.41
C GLY A 223 -8.04 -52.52 -20.82
N ASN A 224 -9.23 -51.97 -21.06
CA ASN A 224 -9.93 -52.08 -22.33
C ASN A 224 -10.06 -50.72 -23.03
N ALA A 225 -9.14 -50.43 -23.96
CA ALA A 225 -9.14 -49.19 -24.73
C ALA A 225 -10.41 -48.98 -25.58
N ALA A 226 -11.08 -50.06 -26.01
CA ALA A 226 -12.31 -49.97 -26.80
C ALA A 226 -13.52 -49.47 -25.99
N SER A 227 -13.43 -49.44 -24.66
CA SER A 227 -14.48 -48.92 -23.80
C SER A 227 -14.56 -47.38 -23.77
N GLY A 228 -13.60 -46.69 -24.38
CA GLY A 228 -13.49 -45.23 -24.35
C GLY A 228 -12.80 -44.73 -23.08
N LEU A 229 -12.45 -43.44 -23.06
CA LEU A 229 -11.78 -42.79 -21.94
C LEU A 229 -12.78 -42.42 -20.83
N LEU A 230 -12.28 -42.35 -19.60
CA LEU A 230 -13.03 -41.83 -18.45
C LEU A 230 -13.45 -40.37 -18.67
N PRO A 231 -14.59 -39.94 -18.10
CA PRO A 231 -15.04 -38.56 -18.17
C PRO A 231 -13.92 -37.57 -17.79
N GLY A 232 -13.69 -36.58 -18.65
CA GLY A 232 -12.69 -35.53 -18.41
C GLY A 232 -11.24 -35.93 -18.66
N VAL A 233 -10.97 -37.10 -19.22
CA VAL A 233 -9.62 -37.52 -19.68
C VAL A 233 -9.50 -37.33 -21.19
N ASN A 234 -8.50 -36.56 -21.62
CA ASN A 234 -8.15 -36.35 -23.02
C ASN A 234 -7.20 -37.43 -23.53
N ALA A 235 -7.25 -37.74 -24.83
CA ALA A 235 -6.34 -38.71 -25.44
C ALA A 235 -4.87 -38.26 -25.41
N THR A 236 -4.63 -36.95 -25.51
CA THR A 236 -3.28 -36.34 -25.46
C THR A 236 -3.37 -34.99 -24.76
N ALA A 237 -2.22 -34.36 -24.47
CA ALA A 237 -2.16 -32.99 -23.97
C ALA A 237 -2.58 -31.93 -25.03
N GLY A 238 -2.66 -32.31 -26.31
CA GLY A 238 -3.02 -31.41 -27.42
C GLY A 238 -1.87 -30.56 -27.98
N GLY A 239 -0.64 -30.77 -27.51
CA GLY A 239 0.56 -30.07 -27.97
C GLY A 239 1.81 -30.56 -27.24
N ALA A 240 2.98 -30.03 -27.63
CA ALA A 240 4.24 -30.26 -26.93
C ALA A 240 4.38 -29.35 -25.70
N ASP A 241 5.24 -29.72 -24.75
CA ASP A 241 5.53 -28.85 -23.61
C ASP A 241 6.09 -27.49 -24.08
N GLY A 242 5.62 -26.40 -23.47
CA GLY A 242 5.92 -25.02 -23.84
C GLY A 242 5.11 -24.46 -25.01
N ALA A 243 4.27 -25.25 -25.69
CA ALA A 243 3.35 -24.74 -26.70
C ALA A 243 2.15 -24.04 -26.04
N GLY A 244 1.65 -22.96 -26.64
CA GLY A 244 0.49 -22.23 -26.14
C GLY A 244 -0.84 -22.90 -26.48
N ASP A 245 -1.89 -22.60 -25.72
CA ASP A 245 -3.28 -22.99 -25.98
C ASP A 245 -4.29 -22.05 -25.31
N ASP A 246 -5.58 -22.19 -25.64
CA ASP A 246 -6.65 -21.32 -25.11
C ASP A 246 -7.27 -21.86 -23.81
N LYS A 247 -6.58 -22.77 -23.11
CA LYS A 247 -7.12 -23.48 -21.94
C LYS A 247 -6.81 -22.72 -20.65
N LEU A 248 -7.75 -22.75 -19.72
CA LEU A 248 -7.66 -22.05 -18.44
C LEU A 248 -7.33 -23.02 -17.31
N GLN A 249 -6.51 -22.58 -16.35
CA GLN A 249 -6.25 -23.34 -15.13
C GLN A 249 -7.56 -23.61 -14.35
N ALA A 250 -7.62 -24.73 -13.62
CA ALA A 250 -8.87 -25.18 -12.99
C ALA A 250 -9.44 -24.19 -11.96
N TYR A 251 -10.77 -24.19 -11.84
CA TYR A 251 -11.50 -23.43 -10.83
C TYR A 251 -12.11 -24.34 -9.76
N CYS A 252 -12.30 -23.77 -8.57
CA CYS A 252 -13.00 -24.38 -7.45
C CYS A 252 -13.60 -23.29 -6.55
N PHE A 253 -14.51 -23.65 -5.66
CA PHE A 253 -14.83 -22.87 -4.47
C PHE A 253 -13.80 -23.14 -3.37
N ARG A 254 -13.40 -22.11 -2.64
CA ARG A 254 -12.65 -22.26 -1.37
C ARG A 254 -13.68 -22.57 -0.29
N MET A 255 -13.73 -23.81 0.18
CA MET A 255 -14.86 -24.27 1.01
C MET A 255 -14.61 -23.96 2.48
N ALA A 256 -15.58 -23.32 3.13
CA ALA A 256 -15.64 -23.28 4.58
C ALA A 256 -16.22 -24.59 5.11
N LEU A 257 -15.46 -25.37 5.87
CA LEU A 257 -15.95 -26.56 6.58
C LEU A 257 -15.69 -26.45 8.09
N THR A 258 -16.57 -27.03 8.90
CA THR A 258 -16.42 -27.12 10.36
C THR A 258 -16.63 -28.54 10.87
N ASP A 259 -15.93 -28.87 11.96
CA ASP A 259 -16.07 -30.12 12.70
C ASP A 259 -16.87 -29.96 14.01
N VAL A 260 -17.38 -28.75 14.28
CA VAL A 260 -18.14 -28.45 15.50
C VAL A 260 -19.58 -28.94 15.36
N PRO A 261 -20.03 -29.96 16.13
CA PRO A 261 -21.33 -30.58 15.88
C PRO A 261 -22.53 -29.61 15.92
N ALA A 262 -22.50 -28.61 16.80
CA ALA A 262 -23.56 -27.61 16.93
C ALA A 262 -23.57 -26.56 15.79
N ASN A 263 -22.44 -26.40 15.09
CA ASN A 263 -22.31 -25.49 13.95
C ASN A 263 -22.29 -26.23 12.61
N ARG A 264 -22.46 -27.56 12.59
CA ARG A 264 -22.21 -28.37 11.40
C ARG A 264 -23.50 -28.75 10.70
N VAL A 265 -23.66 -28.26 9.48
CA VAL A 265 -24.69 -28.67 8.52
C VAL A 265 -24.15 -29.81 7.66
N ALA A 266 -24.90 -30.91 7.59
CA ALA A 266 -24.52 -32.05 6.75
C ALA A 266 -24.55 -31.68 5.26
N ILE A 267 -23.62 -32.24 4.48
CA ILE A 267 -23.58 -32.02 3.04
C ILE A 267 -24.45 -33.10 2.37
N PRO A 268 -25.62 -32.74 1.80
CA PRO A 268 -26.47 -33.73 1.13
C PRO A 268 -25.81 -34.20 -0.17
N LYS A 269 -26.25 -35.37 -0.66
CA LYS A 269 -25.92 -35.83 -2.01
C LYS A 269 -26.40 -34.78 -3.01
N PRO A 270 -25.53 -34.21 -3.88
CA PRO A 270 -25.95 -33.12 -4.75
C PRO A 270 -26.90 -33.62 -5.85
N PRO A 271 -27.79 -32.74 -6.36
CA PRO A 271 -28.60 -33.05 -7.53
C PRO A 271 -27.73 -33.43 -8.73
N GLY A 272 -28.13 -34.46 -9.47
CA GLY A 272 -27.38 -34.92 -10.64
C GLY A 272 -26.06 -35.63 -10.34
N TYR A 273 -25.80 -36.01 -9.07
CA TYR A 273 -24.63 -36.82 -8.72
C TYR A 273 -24.53 -38.08 -9.59
N ASN A 274 -23.39 -38.25 -10.26
CA ASN A 274 -23.06 -39.41 -11.08
C ASN A 274 -21.74 -40.02 -10.59
N GLU A 275 -21.77 -41.31 -10.23
CA GLU A 275 -20.60 -42.02 -9.72
C GLU A 275 -19.46 -42.07 -10.75
N ALA A 276 -19.78 -42.07 -12.05
CA ALA A 276 -18.79 -42.13 -13.12
C ALA A 276 -17.86 -40.91 -13.14
N ASP A 277 -18.31 -39.74 -12.65
CA ASP A 277 -17.49 -38.54 -12.57
C ASP A 277 -16.38 -38.67 -11.51
N TYR A 278 -16.56 -39.57 -10.53
CA TYR A 278 -15.63 -39.85 -9.44
C TYR A 278 -14.84 -41.15 -9.62
N GLU A 279 -14.89 -41.78 -10.80
CA GLU A 279 -14.18 -43.04 -11.04
C GLU A 279 -12.66 -42.90 -10.85
N LEU A 280 -12.07 -41.76 -11.21
CA LEU A 280 -10.65 -41.48 -10.94
C LEU A 280 -10.34 -41.40 -9.43
N LEU A 281 -11.28 -40.91 -8.61
CA LEU A 281 -11.13 -40.89 -7.16
C LEU A 281 -11.12 -42.32 -6.61
N PHE A 282 -12.04 -43.17 -7.06
CA PHE A 282 -12.07 -44.56 -6.62
C PHE A 282 -10.80 -45.31 -7.01
N ARG A 283 -10.34 -45.17 -8.26
CA ARG A 283 -9.10 -45.79 -8.72
C ARG A 283 -7.88 -45.29 -7.95
N ALA A 284 -7.84 -44.01 -7.60
CA ALA A 284 -6.76 -43.46 -6.78
C ALA A 284 -6.74 -44.07 -5.37
N ILE A 285 -7.91 -44.23 -4.75
CA ILE A 285 -8.07 -44.89 -3.44
C ILE A 285 -7.66 -46.37 -3.52
N GLU A 286 -8.13 -47.09 -4.55
CA GLU A 286 -7.81 -48.50 -4.80
C GLU A 286 -6.32 -48.71 -5.09
N ALA A 287 -5.65 -47.71 -5.67
CA ALA A 287 -4.20 -47.66 -5.85
C ALA A 287 -3.44 -47.24 -4.57
N GLY A 288 -4.12 -47.07 -3.43
CA GLY A 288 -3.52 -46.84 -2.12
C GLY A 288 -3.53 -45.40 -1.61
N GLN A 289 -4.19 -44.46 -2.30
CA GLN A 289 -4.33 -43.09 -1.79
C GLN A 289 -5.26 -43.05 -0.57
N THR A 290 -4.75 -42.61 0.58
CA THR A 290 -5.51 -42.55 1.84
C THR A 290 -5.77 -41.13 2.35
N SER A 291 -5.11 -40.13 1.76
CA SER A 291 -5.23 -38.71 2.12
C SER A 291 -4.96 -37.82 0.88
N GLY A 292 -4.94 -36.50 1.06
CA GLY A 292 -4.71 -35.56 -0.04
C GLY A 292 -5.83 -35.58 -1.07
N PHE A 293 -7.08 -35.50 -0.62
CA PHE A 293 -8.24 -35.27 -1.48
C PHE A 293 -8.65 -33.79 -1.49
N PHE A 294 -8.33 -33.07 -0.41
CA PHE A 294 -8.25 -31.62 -0.29
C PHE A 294 -7.59 -31.29 1.05
N LYS A 295 -7.08 -30.05 1.21
CA LYS A 295 -6.49 -29.59 2.48
C LYS A 295 -7.56 -28.97 3.39
N PHE A 296 -7.30 -29.01 4.70
CA PHE A 296 -8.14 -28.41 5.74
C PHE A 296 -7.32 -27.35 6.48
N ASP A 297 -7.13 -26.18 5.87
CA ASP A 297 -6.35 -25.11 6.50
C ASP A 297 -7.22 -24.43 7.56
N LEU A 298 -6.88 -24.59 8.85
CA LEU A 298 -7.76 -24.18 9.95
C LEU A 298 -7.93 -22.65 10.06
N MET A 299 -9.14 -22.15 9.92
CA MET A 299 -9.50 -20.78 10.27
C MET A 299 -9.92 -20.68 11.75
N PRO A 300 -10.02 -19.46 12.31
CA PRO A 300 -10.64 -19.25 13.61
C PRO A 300 -11.98 -19.97 13.75
N ASN A 301 -12.34 -20.29 15.00
CA ASN A 301 -13.62 -20.92 15.35
C ASN A 301 -13.84 -22.30 14.72
N ARG A 302 -12.78 -23.12 14.65
CA ARG A 302 -12.81 -24.50 14.12
C ARG A 302 -13.48 -24.60 12.75
N LYS A 303 -13.16 -23.64 11.90
CA LYS A 303 -13.52 -23.64 10.49
C LYS A 303 -12.28 -23.92 9.67
N THR A 304 -12.45 -24.08 8.36
CA THR A 304 -11.34 -24.33 7.44
C THR A 304 -11.49 -23.47 6.21
N ASP A 305 -10.37 -23.09 5.62
CA ASP A 305 -10.26 -22.78 4.23
C ASP A 305 -9.83 -24.07 3.52
N SER A 306 -10.77 -24.77 2.90
CA SER A 306 -10.50 -26.03 2.21
C SER A 306 -10.30 -25.81 0.70
N ASN A 307 -9.15 -26.27 0.20
CA ASN A 307 -8.73 -26.06 -1.18
C ASN A 307 -8.02 -27.30 -1.75
N ASN A 308 -7.62 -27.22 -3.03
CA ASN A 308 -7.01 -28.31 -3.77
C ASN A 308 -5.76 -28.86 -3.07
N ASN A 309 -5.71 -30.19 -2.95
CA ASN A 309 -4.53 -30.93 -2.52
C ASN A 309 -4.63 -32.33 -3.13
N GLY A 310 -3.77 -32.67 -4.09
CA GLY A 310 -3.78 -33.96 -4.80
C GLY A 310 -4.35 -33.92 -6.23
N GLY A 311 -4.30 -35.06 -6.93
CA GLY A 311 -4.65 -35.15 -8.36
C GLY A 311 -6.12 -35.36 -8.71
N ILE A 312 -6.95 -35.68 -7.73
CA ILE A 312 -8.40 -35.70 -7.85
C ILE A 312 -8.98 -35.12 -6.57
N SER A 313 -9.45 -33.88 -6.67
CA SER A 313 -9.62 -32.97 -5.55
C SER A 313 -10.63 -31.87 -5.92
N THR A 314 -10.69 -30.77 -5.17
CA THR A 314 -11.68 -29.69 -5.35
C THR A 314 -11.63 -29.00 -6.71
N ASP A 315 -10.47 -28.98 -7.37
CA ASP A 315 -10.33 -28.45 -8.72
C ASP A 315 -11.14 -29.28 -9.72
N TYR A 316 -12.09 -28.63 -10.40
CA TYR A 316 -12.82 -29.28 -11.49
C TYR A 316 -12.04 -29.12 -12.81
N ILE A 317 -10.95 -29.87 -12.91
CA ILE A 317 -9.95 -29.76 -13.99
C ILE A 317 -10.61 -29.90 -15.37
N GLY A 318 -10.34 -28.93 -16.26
CA GLY A 318 -10.83 -28.90 -17.64
C GLY A 318 -12.30 -28.55 -17.81
N LYS A 319 -12.96 -27.97 -16.79
CA LYS A 319 -14.40 -27.68 -16.79
C LYS A 319 -14.74 -26.19 -16.80
N ASN A 320 -13.90 -25.42 -17.47
CA ASN A 320 -14.04 -23.98 -17.68
C ASN A 320 -13.72 -23.56 -19.13
N TYR A 321 -13.55 -24.54 -20.02
CA TYR A 321 -13.36 -24.33 -21.46
C TYR A 321 -13.80 -25.57 -22.27
N GLY A 322 -13.95 -25.38 -23.57
CA GLY A 322 -14.19 -26.44 -24.55
C GLY A 322 -14.03 -25.93 -25.98
N PRO A 323 -14.35 -26.77 -26.99
CA PRO A 323 -14.24 -26.36 -28.39
C PRO A 323 -15.10 -25.13 -28.69
N GLY A 324 -14.46 -24.01 -29.05
CA GLY A 324 -15.12 -22.75 -29.41
C GLY A 324 -15.72 -21.95 -28.24
N TRP A 325 -15.44 -22.32 -26.98
CA TRP A 325 -15.92 -21.56 -25.83
C TRP A 325 -14.98 -21.67 -24.62
N ASN A 326 -14.98 -20.65 -23.77
CA ASN A 326 -14.36 -20.69 -22.45
C ASN A 326 -15.13 -19.80 -21.46
N TRP A 327 -14.73 -19.76 -20.19
CA TRP A 327 -15.36 -18.92 -19.16
C TRP A 327 -15.66 -17.48 -19.62
N THR A 328 -14.72 -16.88 -20.38
CA THR A 328 -14.81 -15.49 -20.82
C THR A 328 -15.80 -15.29 -21.98
N THR A 329 -16.16 -16.34 -22.71
CA THR A 329 -17.16 -16.26 -23.80
C THR A 329 -18.60 -16.46 -23.32
N LEU A 330 -18.78 -16.84 -22.05
CA LEU A 330 -20.10 -17.08 -21.46
C LEU A 330 -20.75 -15.78 -20.99
N ASN A 331 -22.08 -15.70 -21.14
CA ASN A 331 -22.88 -14.67 -20.47
C ASN A 331 -23.06 -14.97 -18.97
N HIS A 332 -23.63 -14.03 -18.21
CA HIS A 332 -23.75 -14.16 -16.75
C HIS A 332 -24.55 -15.38 -16.30
N ASP A 333 -25.65 -15.71 -16.97
CA ASP A 333 -26.49 -16.86 -16.61
C ASP A 333 -25.77 -18.19 -16.91
N GLN A 334 -25.01 -18.24 -18.01
CA GLN A 334 -24.16 -19.38 -18.35
C GLN A 334 -23.01 -19.55 -17.36
N ARG A 335 -22.37 -18.45 -16.91
CA ARG A 335 -21.34 -18.47 -15.85
C ARG A 335 -21.92 -18.99 -14.54
N LEU A 336 -23.12 -18.54 -14.14
CA LEU A 336 -23.81 -19.03 -12.95
C LEU A 336 -24.15 -20.53 -13.05
N ALA A 337 -24.67 -20.97 -14.20
CA ALA A 337 -24.96 -22.38 -14.44
C ALA A 337 -23.70 -23.24 -14.37
N LEU A 338 -22.57 -22.77 -14.90
CA LEU A 338 -21.30 -23.47 -14.81
C LEU A 338 -20.75 -23.46 -13.38
N ALA A 339 -20.81 -22.34 -12.67
CA ALA A 339 -20.44 -22.27 -11.25
C ALA A 339 -21.23 -23.27 -10.40
N LYS A 340 -22.53 -23.48 -10.69
CA LYS A 340 -23.33 -24.52 -10.03
C LYS A 340 -22.83 -25.94 -10.32
N GLN A 341 -22.27 -26.21 -11.49
CA GLN A 341 -21.62 -27.48 -11.78
C GLN A 341 -20.34 -27.68 -10.95
N HIS A 342 -19.54 -26.63 -10.75
CA HIS A 342 -18.38 -26.67 -9.85
C HIS A 342 -18.79 -26.91 -8.39
N GLU A 343 -19.86 -26.28 -7.92
CA GLU A 343 -20.42 -26.55 -6.60
C GLU A 343 -20.85 -28.02 -6.46
N ASN A 344 -21.59 -28.54 -7.44
CA ASN A 344 -22.05 -29.93 -7.43
C ASN A 344 -20.87 -30.92 -7.48
N TRP A 345 -19.82 -30.61 -8.23
CA TRP A 345 -18.57 -31.39 -8.25
C TRP A 345 -17.98 -31.52 -6.84
N GLN A 346 -17.81 -30.41 -6.12
CA GLN A 346 -17.21 -30.41 -4.79
C GLN A 346 -18.13 -31.02 -3.72
N ARG A 347 -19.43 -30.72 -3.75
CA ARG A 347 -20.40 -31.38 -2.87
C ARG A 347 -20.42 -32.89 -3.08
N GLY A 348 -20.36 -33.33 -4.33
CA GLY A 348 -20.35 -34.76 -4.67
C GLY A 348 -19.03 -35.42 -4.28
N LEU A 349 -17.90 -34.72 -4.39
CA LEU A 349 -16.60 -35.19 -3.88
C LEU A 349 -16.68 -35.46 -2.37
N ILE A 350 -17.15 -34.47 -1.60
CA ILE A 350 -17.28 -34.63 -0.14
C ILE A 350 -18.27 -35.73 0.20
N TRP A 351 -19.44 -35.75 -0.45
CA TRP A 351 -20.44 -36.79 -0.22
C TRP A 351 -19.88 -38.18 -0.50
N THR A 352 -19.12 -38.35 -1.59
CA THR A 352 -18.47 -39.61 -1.96
C THR A 352 -17.51 -40.08 -0.87
N LEU A 353 -16.62 -39.18 -0.43
CA LEU A 353 -15.63 -39.45 0.62
C LEU A 353 -16.28 -39.80 1.96
N GLN A 354 -17.47 -39.26 2.25
CA GLN A 354 -18.20 -39.50 3.49
C GLN A 354 -19.08 -40.76 3.47
N ASN A 355 -19.65 -41.12 2.32
CA ASN A 355 -20.79 -42.05 2.28
C ASN A 355 -20.59 -43.25 1.35
N HIS A 356 -19.76 -43.16 0.31
CA HIS A 356 -19.75 -44.16 -0.76
C HIS A 356 -19.10 -45.49 -0.32
N ALA A 357 -19.68 -46.62 -0.73
CA ALA A 357 -19.26 -47.95 -0.28
C ALA A 357 -17.83 -48.31 -0.71
N ARG A 358 -17.39 -47.85 -1.90
CA ARG A 358 -16.02 -48.05 -2.42
C ARG A 358 -14.94 -47.26 -1.66
N VAL A 359 -15.31 -46.27 -0.85
CA VAL A 359 -14.35 -45.51 -0.03
C VAL A 359 -14.11 -46.26 1.29
N PRO A 360 -12.88 -46.67 1.66
CA PRO A 360 -12.59 -47.35 2.92
C PRO A 360 -13.15 -46.64 4.17
N SER A 361 -13.51 -47.42 5.19
CA SER A 361 -14.18 -46.91 6.40
C SER A 361 -13.36 -45.86 7.15
N ASN A 362 -12.03 -46.02 7.23
CA ASN A 362 -11.15 -45.03 7.85
C ASN A 362 -11.19 -43.67 7.14
N ILE A 363 -11.28 -43.64 5.81
CA ILE A 363 -11.45 -42.40 5.05
C ILE A 363 -12.84 -41.81 5.34
N ARG A 364 -13.91 -42.61 5.25
CA ARG A 364 -15.27 -42.14 5.55
C ARG A 364 -15.42 -41.57 6.96
N THR A 365 -14.81 -42.20 7.96
CA THR A 365 -14.83 -41.71 9.34
C THR A 365 -14.10 -40.38 9.48
N ASN A 366 -12.98 -40.18 8.80
CA ASN A 366 -12.24 -38.91 8.86
C ASN A 366 -13.03 -37.77 8.20
N TYR A 367 -13.62 -37.99 7.03
CA TYR A 367 -14.33 -36.94 6.30
C TYR A 367 -15.74 -36.67 6.84
N SER A 368 -16.41 -37.65 7.46
CA SER A 368 -17.76 -37.47 8.04
C SER A 368 -17.79 -36.57 9.28
N GLN A 369 -16.62 -36.22 9.80
CA GLN A 369 -16.48 -35.22 10.86
C GLN A 369 -16.73 -33.79 10.37
N TRP A 370 -16.59 -33.53 9.07
CA TRP A 370 -16.68 -32.19 8.50
C TRP A 370 -18.02 -31.95 7.80
N GLY A 371 -18.55 -30.74 7.94
CA GLY A 371 -19.74 -30.27 7.22
C GLY A 371 -19.67 -28.76 7.01
N LEU A 372 -20.73 -28.17 6.44
CA LEU A 372 -20.78 -26.74 6.22
C LEU A 372 -21.04 -26.01 7.55
N PRO A 373 -20.37 -24.88 7.83
CA PRO A 373 -20.66 -24.07 9.00
C PRO A 373 -22.03 -23.40 8.88
N ALA A 374 -22.90 -23.62 9.86
CA ALA A 374 -24.26 -23.08 9.92
C ALA A 374 -24.28 -21.55 10.02
N ASP A 375 -23.17 -20.94 10.42
CA ASP A 375 -23.00 -19.52 10.68
C ASP A 375 -22.16 -18.77 9.62
N GLU A 376 -21.86 -19.40 8.48
CA GLU A 376 -21.31 -18.75 7.28
C GLU A 376 -22.29 -18.91 6.11
N PHE A 377 -22.33 -17.92 5.21
CA PHE A 377 -23.12 -17.95 3.97
C PHE A 377 -24.58 -18.40 4.20
N THR A 378 -25.20 -17.86 5.26
CA THR A 378 -26.52 -18.29 5.75
C THR A 378 -27.64 -18.04 4.74
N ASP A 379 -27.40 -17.18 3.76
CA ASP A 379 -28.27 -16.84 2.64
C ASP A 379 -28.01 -17.64 1.36
N ASN A 380 -27.00 -18.52 1.34
CA ASN A 380 -26.63 -19.32 0.17
C ASN A 380 -26.46 -20.80 0.50
N GLY A 381 -27.29 -21.33 1.41
CA GLY A 381 -27.24 -22.74 1.83
C GLY A 381 -25.89 -23.14 2.42
N ASN A 382 -25.27 -22.21 3.14
CA ASN A 382 -23.95 -22.33 3.78
C ASN A 382 -22.81 -22.58 2.80
N TRP A 383 -22.97 -22.19 1.53
CA TRP A 383 -21.96 -22.32 0.48
C TRP A 383 -21.36 -20.96 0.09
N PRO A 384 -20.04 -20.87 -0.14
CA PRO A 384 -19.41 -19.63 -0.59
C PRO A 384 -20.05 -19.07 -1.87
N TRP A 385 -20.14 -17.74 -1.96
CA TRP A 385 -20.78 -17.07 -3.09
C TRP A 385 -19.94 -17.07 -4.37
N GLN A 386 -18.63 -16.87 -4.24
CA GLN A 386 -17.74 -16.72 -5.41
C GLN A 386 -17.04 -18.02 -5.79
N LEU A 387 -17.15 -18.38 -7.07
CA LEU A 387 -16.25 -19.36 -7.69
C LEU A 387 -14.86 -18.72 -7.80
N TYR A 388 -13.80 -19.44 -7.43
CA TYR A 388 -12.44 -18.94 -7.57
C TYR A 388 -11.97 -19.02 -9.02
N VAL A 389 -12.40 -18.03 -9.80
CA VAL A 389 -11.90 -17.73 -11.15
C VAL A 389 -10.46 -17.24 -11.02
N ARG A 390 -9.50 -18.18 -11.13
CA ARG A 390 -8.08 -17.88 -10.94
C ARG A 390 -7.50 -17.04 -12.06
N GLU A 391 -8.07 -17.14 -13.24
CA GLU A 391 -7.58 -16.52 -14.46
C GLU A 391 -8.73 -16.43 -15.44
N ALA A 392 -8.82 -15.35 -16.20
CA ALA A 392 -9.85 -15.17 -17.21
C ALA A 392 -9.23 -14.44 -18.40
N ARG A 393 -9.64 -13.20 -18.65
CA ARG A 393 -8.94 -12.31 -19.59
C ARG A 393 -7.73 -11.71 -18.89
N ARG A 394 -6.62 -11.60 -19.62
CA ARG A 394 -5.48 -10.77 -19.23
C ARG A 394 -5.31 -9.69 -20.28
N MET A 395 -5.32 -8.43 -19.87
CA MET A 395 -5.08 -7.31 -20.76
C MET A 395 -3.73 -7.48 -21.47
N VAL A 396 -3.57 -6.93 -22.67
CA VAL A 396 -2.27 -6.84 -23.35
C VAL A 396 -1.96 -5.37 -23.55
N SER A 397 -1.07 -4.85 -22.71
CA SER A 397 -0.59 -3.46 -22.76
C SER A 397 0.78 -3.36 -23.44
N ASP A 398 1.35 -2.16 -23.47
CA ASP A 398 2.73 -1.92 -23.94
C ASP A 398 3.79 -2.49 -22.98
N TYR A 399 3.38 -2.87 -21.76
CA TYR A 399 4.22 -3.57 -20.78
C TYR A 399 3.50 -4.82 -20.28
N VAL A 400 4.16 -5.98 -20.37
CA VAL A 400 3.63 -7.28 -19.94
C VAL A 400 4.50 -7.82 -18.82
N MET A 401 3.94 -7.97 -17.63
CA MET A 401 4.62 -8.67 -16.53
C MET A 401 4.83 -10.14 -16.93
N ASN A 402 6.04 -10.66 -16.76
CA ASN A 402 6.42 -12.01 -17.18
C ASN A 402 7.29 -12.70 -16.13
N GLN A 403 7.59 -13.98 -16.34
CA GLN A 403 8.38 -14.83 -15.46
C GLN A 403 9.67 -14.15 -14.95
N ARG A 404 10.35 -13.38 -15.81
CA ARG A 404 11.61 -12.70 -15.47
C ARG A 404 11.43 -11.61 -14.43
N HIS A 405 10.26 -10.98 -14.39
CA HIS A 405 9.91 -10.03 -13.33
C HIS A 405 9.74 -10.72 -11.98
N CYS A 406 9.05 -11.87 -11.99
CA CYS A 406 8.86 -12.68 -10.79
C CYS A 406 10.18 -13.26 -10.27
N SER A 407 11.12 -13.65 -11.15
CA SER A 407 12.44 -14.15 -10.74
C SER A 407 13.44 -13.05 -10.34
N GLY A 408 13.14 -11.78 -10.63
CA GLY A 408 14.02 -10.64 -10.41
C GLY A 408 15.10 -10.46 -11.49
N GLU A 409 15.04 -11.21 -12.59
CA GLU A 409 15.87 -11.01 -13.79
C GLU A 409 15.50 -9.72 -14.54
N SER A 410 14.27 -9.25 -14.37
CA SER A 410 13.76 -7.98 -14.90
C SER A 410 12.98 -7.26 -13.82
N VAL A 411 12.94 -5.92 -13.88
CA VAL A 411 12.49 -5.12 -12.75
C VAL A 411 11.67 -3.95 -13.27
N ALA A 412 10.44 -3.83 -12.80
CA ALA A 412 9.59 -2.69 -13.13
C ALA A 412 10.14 -1.41 -12.47
N ALA A 413 10.54 -0.43 -13.27
CA ALA A 413 11.02 0.88 -12.79
C ALA A 413 9.88 1.73 -12.19
N ASP A 414 8.65 1.51 -12.65
CA ASP A 414 7.43 2.23 -12.31
C ASP A 414 6.53 1.44 -11.35
N SER A 415 7.13 0.94 -10.27
CA SER A 415 6.44 0.12 -9.26
C SER A 415 5.23 0.81 -8.61
N ILE A 416 4.11 0.11 -8.57
CA ILE A 416 2.88 0.54 -7.89
C ILE A 416 2.46 -0.37 -6.74
N GLY A 417 3.32 -1.32 -6.40
CA GLY A 417 3.08 -2.35 -5.40
C GLY A 417 4.06 -3.50 -5.57
N LEU A 418 4.23 -4.29 -4.52
CA LEU A 418 5.03 -5.51 -4.54
C LEU A 418 4.14 -6.75 -4.61
N ALA A 419 4.57 -7.73 -5.40
CA ALA A 419 4.08 -9.10 -5.37
C ALA A 419 5.18 -10.03 -4.83
N ALA A 420 4.81 -11.15 -4.22
CA ALA A 420 5.78 -12.04 -3.58
C ALA A 420 5.41 -13.53 -3.61
N TYR A 421 4.24 -13.88 -4.16
CA TYR A 421 3.79 -15.26 -4.16
C TYR A 421 4.55 -16.10 -5.18
N ALA A 422 4.57 -17.43 -4.99
CA ALA A 422 5.14 -18.33 -5.99
C ALA A 422 4.44 -18.14 -7.34
N MET A 423 5.16 -18.33 -8.45
CA MET A 423 4.51 -18.51 -9.75
C MET A 423 3.83 -19.87 -9.73
N ASP A 424 2.52 -19.85 -9.51
CA ASP A 424 1.68 -21.03 -9.47
C ASP A 424 0.67 -21.06 -10.62
N SER A 425 0.46 -22.26 -11.16
CA SER A 425 -0.65 -22.56 -12.06
C SER A 425 -1.26 -23.87 -11.61
N HIS A 426 -2.59 -23.94 -11.60
CA HIS A 426 -3.31 -25.17 -11.32
C HIS A 426 -3.42 -26.05 -12.57
N HIS A 427 -3.69 -27.34 -12.38
CA HIS A 427 -3.91 -28.25 -13.50
C HIS A 427 -4.98 -27.72 -14.46
N THR A 428 -4.69 -27.82 -15.75
CA THR A 428 -5.55 -27.32 -16.83
C THR A 428 -6.35 -28.45 -17.48
N GLN A 429 -5.79 -29.67 -17.55
CA GLN A 429 -6.45 -30.84 -18.13
C GLN A 429 -5.93 -32.15 -17.55
N ARG A 430 -6.63 -33.25 -17.88
CA ARG A 430 -6.14 -34.62 -17.69
C ARG A 430 -5.93 -35.26 -19.04
N HIS A 431 -4.87 -36.04 -19.20
CA HIS A 431 -4.59 -36.73 -20.46
C HIS A 431 -3.97 -38.12 -20.25
N VAL A 432 -4.01 -38.94 -21.30
CA VAL A 432 -3.29 -40.21 -21.34
C VAL A 432 -1.82 -39.97 -21.69
N LYS A 433 -0.91 -40.46 -20.85
CA LYS A 433 0.53 -40.45 -21.08
C LYS A 433 1.10 -41.81 -20.70
N ASN A 434 1.74 -42.48 -21.66
CA ASN A 434 2.29 -43.84 -21.48
C ASN A 434 1.25 -44.84 -20.94
N GLY A 435 0.01 -44.78 -21.45
CA GLY A 435 -1.06 -45.71 -21.09
C GLY A 435 -1.74 -45.44 -19.74
N VAL A 436 -1.36 -44.38 -19.02
CA VAL A 436 -1.94 -43.99 -17.72
C VAL A 436 -2.46 -42.55 -17.73
N VAL A 437 -3.36 -42.22 -16.81
CA VAL A 437 -3.84 -40.85 -16.62
C VAL A 437 -2.77 -40.00 -15.95
N LYS A 438 -2.53 -38.80 -16.49
CA LYS A 438 -1.73 -37.75 -15.87
C LYS A 438 -2.47 -36.42 -15.92
N ASN A 439 -2.35 -35.65 -14.86
CA ASN A 439 -2.80 -34.26 -14.88
C ASN A 439 -1.69 -33.39 -15.50
N GLU A 440 -2.09 -32.33 -16.19
CA GLU A 440 -1.19 -31.41 -16.91
C GLU A 440 -1.48 -29.97 -16.50
N GLY A 441 -0.44 -29.14 -16.44
CA GLY A 441 -0.55 -27.69 -16.24
C GLY A 441 -0.18 -27.19 -14.85
N ASP A 442 -0.10 -28.06 -13.84
CA ASP A 442 0.33 -27.62 -12.50
C ASP A 442 1.81 -27.25 -12.53
N VAL A 443 2.10 -26.01 -12.17
CA VAL A 443 3.45 -25.47 -12.04
C VAL A 443 3.53 -24.76 -10.70
N GLN A 444 4.60 -24.99 -9.95
CA GLN A 444 4.83 -24.35 -8.66
C GLN A 444 6.29 -23.94 -8.57
N MET A 445 6.56 -22.66 -8.82
CA MET A 445 7.91 -22.10 -8.84
C MET A 445 8.04 -21.01 -7.80
N ALA A 446 8.94 -21.22 -6.83
CA ALA A 446 9.19 -20.24 -5.79
C ALA A 446 9.75 -18.94 -6.37
N VAL A 447 9.32 -17.83 -5.80
CA VAL A 447 9.87 -16.50 -6.04
C VAL A 447 10.84 -16.17 -4.91
N GLY A 448 12.04 -15.68 -5.23
CA GLY A 448 13.11 -15.51 -4.26
C GLY A 448 12.94 -14.30 -3.33
N ASN A 449 12.37 -13.21 -3.83
CA ASN A 449 12.12 -11.97 -3.08
C ASN A 449 10.84 -11.29 -3.62
N PRO A 450 10.18 -10.43 -2.83
CA PRO A 450 9.17 -9.54 -3.37
C PRO A 450 9.69 -8.74 -4.57
N TYR A 451 8.85 -8.56 -5.59
CA TYR A 451 9.21 -7.90 -6.84
C TYR A 451 8.17 -6.82 -7.22
N PRO A 452 8.60 -5.74 -7.89
CA PRO A 452 7.73 -4.63 -8.25
C PRO A 452 6.78 -4.96 -9.39
N VAL A 453 5.53 -4.49 -9.29
CA VAL A 453 4.52 -4.55 -10.35
C VAL A 453 4.41 -3.17 -10.99
N SER A 454 4.51 -3.11 -12.32
CA SER A 454 4.55 -1.86 -13.10
C SER A 454 3.18 -1.18 -13.19
N TYR A 455 3.13 0.16 -13.11
CA TYR A 455 1.93 0.94 -13.45
C TYR A 455 1.42 0.67 -14.87
N ARG A 456 2.33 0.56 -15.85
CA ARG A 456 1.98 0.28 -17.25
C ARG A 456 1.23 -1.04 -17.44
N SER A 457 1.38 -1.97 -16.49
CA SER A 457 0.67 -3.25 -16.53
C SER A 457 -0.84 -3.13 -16.23
N ILE A 458 -1.28 -2.08 -15.52
CA ILE A 458 -2.70 -1.88 -15.15
C ILE A 458 -3.44 -0.85 -16.01
N VAL A 459 -2.79 -0.31 -17.04
CA VAL A 459 -3.42 0.60 -18.02
C VAL A 459 -3.42 -0.03 -19.42
N PRO A 460 -4.46 0.20 -20.24
CA PRO A 460 -4.48 -0.25 -21.63
C PRO A 460 -3.32 0.32 -22.44
N LYS A 461 -2.99 -0.35 -23.54
CA LYS A 461 -2.06 0.17 -24.55
C LYS A 461 -2.46 1.58 -24.98
N ALA A 462 -1.45 2.44 -25.19
CA ALA A 462 -1.69 3.80 -25.66
C ALA A 462 -2.50 3.79 -26.96
N GLY A 463 -3.55 4.62 -27.02
CA GLY A 463 -4.47 4.69 -28.17
C GLY A 463 -5.67 3.74 -28.15
N GLN A 464 -5.79 2.85 -27.15
CA GLN A 464 -6.99 2.03 -26.97
C GLN A 464 -8.06 2.76 -26.14
N CYS A 465 -8.07 2.53 -24.82
CA CYS A 465 -9.01 3.17 -23.89
C CYS A 465 -8.27 4.08 -22.91
N ARG A 466 -8.55 5.38 -23.00
CA ARG A 466 -7.83 6.47 -22.33
C ARG A 466 -8.21 6.66 -20.86
N ASN A 467 -9.33 6.08 -20.41
CA ASN A 467 -9.89 6.29 -19.08
C ASN A 467 -10.23 5.00 -18.31
N LEU A 468 -9.52 3.91 -18.58
CA LEU A 468 -9.74 2.61 -17.92
C LEU A 468 -8.48 2.14 -17.19
N LEU A 469 -8.59 1.74 -15.92
CA LEU A 469 -7.56 1.00 -15.20
C LEU A 469 -8.04 -0.41 -14.85
N VAL A 470 -7.12 -1.38 -14.87
CA VAL A 470 -7.43 -2.82 -14.81
C VAL A 470 -6.47 -3.51 -13.82
N PRO A 471 -6.70 -3.38 -12.50
CA PRO A 471 -5.80 -3.92 -11.47
C PRO A 471 -5.83 -5.45 -11.31
N TRP A 472 -6.90 -6.16 -11.69
CA TRP A 472 -6.95 -7.63 -11.66
C TRP A 472 -6.57 -8.26 -12.98
N SER A 473 -7.30 -7.97 -14.04
CA SER A 473 -7.06 -8.51 -15.39
C SER A 473 -5.88 -7.79 -16.07
N LEU A 474 -4.84 -7.49 -15.29
CA LEU A 474 -3.68 -6.70 -15.67
C LEU A 474 -2.88 -7.39 -16.78
N SER A 475 -1.98 -6.62 -17.37
CA SER A 475 -1.10 -7.07 -18.44
C SER A 475 0.03 -7.94 -17.91
N ALA A 476 -0.17 -9.25 -18.00
CA ALA A 476 0.78 -10.27 -17.58
C ALA A 476 0.68 -11.54 -18.44
N SER A 477 1.80 -12.23 -18.61
CA SER A 477 1.83 -13.63 -19.07
C SER A 477 1.05 -14.55 -18.12
N HIS A 478 0.63 -15.72 -18.60
CA HIS A 478 0.02 -16.76 -17.75
C HIS A 478 0.84 -17.04 -16.47
N MET A 479 2.16 -17.14 -16.59
CA MET A 479 3.01 -17.51 -15.45
C MET A 479 3.18 -16.39 -14.43
N ALA A 480 3.41 -15.15 -14.88
CA ALA A 480 3.50 -14.03 -13.95
C ALA A 480 2.14 -13.74 -13.29
N PHE A 481 1.05 -13.91 -14.04
CA PHE A 481 -0.30 -13.74 -13.51
C PHE A 481 -0.55 -14.67 -12.32
N GLY A 482 -0.09 -15.93 -12.41
CA GLY A 482 -0.12 -16.89 -11.31
C GLY A 482 0.40 -16.34 -9.99
N SER A 483 1.48 -15.56 -10.02
CA SER A 483 2.08 -14.93 -8.84
C SER A 483 1.41 -13.62 -8.42
N ILE A 484 1.00 -12.77 -9.39
CA ILE A 484 0.49 -11.42 -9.11
C ILE A 484 -0.96 -11.42 -8.61
N ARG A 485 -1.79 -12.35 -9.08
CA ARG A 485 -3.26 -12.41 -8.85
C ARG A 485 -3.71 -12.62 -7.40
N MET A 486 -2.83 -12.61 -6.40
CA MET A 486 -3.22 -12.89 -5.02
C MET A 486 -4.05 -11.72 -4.45
N GLU A 487 -5.09 -12.02 -3.66
CA GLU A 487 -6.01 -11.01 -3.08
C GLU A 487 -5.28 -9.84 -2.38
N PRO A 488 -4.23 -10.03 -1.55
CA PRO A 488 -3.48 -8.91 -0.97
C PRO A 488 -2.88 -7.97 -2.01
N VAL A 489 -2.29 -8.54 -3.07
CA VAL A 489 -1.68 -7.79 -4.18
C VAL A 489 -2.76 -7.10 -5.00
N PHE A 490 -3.89 -7.77 -5.23
CA PHE A 490 -5.03 -7.15 -5.91
C PHE A 490 -5.56 -5.91 -5.17
N MET A 491 -5.68 -5.98 -3.84
CA MET A 491 -6.01 -4.81 -3.02
C MET A 491 -4.97 -3.69 -3.16
N ILE A 492 -3.68 -4.02 -3.14
CA ILE A 492 -2.57 -3.07 -3.33
C ILE A 492 -2.68 -2.37 -4.69
N LEU A 493 -2.78 -3.13 -5.78
CA LEU A 493 -2.84 -2.59 -7.14
C LEU A 493 -4.11 -1.76 -7.36
N SER A 494 -5.22 -2.13 -6.73
CA SER A 494 -6.49 -1.39 -6.83
C SER A 494 -6.46 -0.05 -6.10
N GLN A 495 -5.80 0.02 -4.94
CA GLN A 495 -5.53 1.31 -4.27
C GLN A 495 -4.67 2.21 -5.17
N SER A 496 -3.63 1.64 -5.78
CA SER A 496 -2.74 2.36 -6.69
C SER A 496 -3.46 2.81 -7.97
N ALA A 497 -4.37 2.00 -8.50
CA ALA A 497 -5.21 2.35 -9.64
C ALA A 497 -6.10 3.57 -9.33
N ALA A 498 -6.70 3.64 -8.14
CA ALA A 498 -7.50 4.79 -7.72
C ALA A 498 -6.67 6.08 -7.56
N LEU A 499 -5.43 5.99 -7.10
CA LEU A 499 -4.50 7.13 -7.03
C LEU A 499 -4.06 7.59 -8.43
N GLY A 500 -3.80 6.64 -9.35
CA GLY A 500 -3.56 6.94 -10.76
C GLY A 500 -4.76 7.63 -11.42
N ALA A 501 -5.98 7.16 -11.15
CA ALA A 501 -7.22 7.77 -11.61
C ALA A 501 -7.38 9.21 -11.08
N ASP A 502 -7.11 9.42 -9.80
CA ASP A 502 -7.18 10.74 -9.16
C ASP A 502 -6.21 11.75 -9.80
N LEU A 503 -4.97 11.34 -10.07
CA LEU A 503 -3.99 12.16 -10.80
C LEU A 503 -4.42 12.43 -12.24
N ALA A 504 -4.89 11.41 -12.96
CA ALA A 504 -5.39 11.57 -14.32
C ALA A 504 -6.53 12.60 -14.39
N ILE A 505 -7.44 12.59 -13.42
CA ILE A 505 -8.54 13.56 -13.35
C ILE A 505 -8.04 14.96 -12.96
N ARG A 506 -7.13 15.07 -11.98
CA ARG A 506 -6.55 16.36 -11.53
C ARG A 506 -5.84 17.08 -12.67
N ASP A 507 -5.04 16.35 -13.42
CA ASP A 507 -4.15 16.90 -14.44
C ASP A 507 -4.75 16.82 -15.86
N ASN A 508 -5.98 16.30 -15.98
CA ASN A 508 -6.68 16.08 -17.25
C ASN A 508 -5.84 15.27 -18.25
N LEU A 509 -5.34 14.13 -17.79
CA LEU A 509 -4.49 13.22 -18.54
C LEU A 509 -5.25 11.94 -18.89
N ASP A 510 -4.77 11.28 -19.95
CA ASP A 510 -5.06 9.87 -20.15
C ASP A 510 -4.38 9.05 -19.06
N VAL A 511 -4.97 7.92 -18.69
CA VAL A 511 -4.39 7.06 -17.64
C VAL A 511 -2.99 6.56 -18.02
N GLN A 512 -2.71 6.41 -19.32
CA GLN A 512 -1.37 6.06 -19.83
C GLN A 512 -0.34 7.18 -19.67
N GLN A 513 -0.80 8.43 -19.51
CA GLN A 513 0.05 9.63 -19.49
C GLN A 513 0.35 10.12 -18.06
N VAL A 514 -0.13 9.43 -17.03
CA VAL A 514 0.15 9.79 -15.63
C VAL A 514 1.66 9.66 -15.37
N PRO A 515 2.39 10.76 -15.08
CA PRO A 515 3.82 10.70 -14.89
C PRO A 515 4.15 9.93 -13.61
N TYR A 516 5.01 8.92 -13.70
CA TYR A 516 5.38 8.13 -12.52
C TYR A 516 6.09 8.98 -11.45
N SER A 517 6.79 10.05 -11.85
CA SER A 517 7.37 11.04 -10.95
C SER A 517 6.35 11.77 -10.08
N LYS A 518 5.08 11.87 -10.53
CA LYS A 518 3.95 12.38 -9.74
C LYS A 518 3.20 11.28 -9.01
N LEU A 519 3.12 10.09 -9.59
CA LEU A 519 2.42 8.94 -9.00
C LEU A 519 3.17 8.35 -7.79
N ARG A 520 4.49 8.18 -7.89
CA ARG A 520 5.29 7.58 -6.81
C ARG A 520 5.14 8.31 -5.46
N PRO A 521 5.24 9.66 -5.38
CA PRO A 521 5.04 10.36 -4.11
C PRO A 521 3.67 10.11 -3.47
N VAL A 522 2.59 10.07 -4.27
CA VAL A 522 1.24 9.83 -3.73
C VAL A 522 1.06 8.37 -3.28
N LEU A 523 1.71 7.42 -3.95
CA LEU A 523 1.74 6.01 -3.52
C LEU A 523 2.48 5.84 -2.20
N VAL A 524 3.65 6.47 -2.05
CA VAL A 524 4.43 6.46 -0.81
C VAL A 524 3.64 7.11 0.33
N ALA A 525 3.02 8.26 0.08
CA ALA A 525 2.16 8.94 1.06
C ALA A 525 0.93 8.09 1.45
N ALA A 526 0.42 7.28 0.52
CA ALA A 526 -0.65 6.32 0.78
C ALA A 526 -0.16 5.04 1.49
N GLY A 527 1.13 4.94 1.82
CA GLY A 527 1.74 3.83 2.55
C GLY A 527 2.02 2.59 1.70
N GLN A 528 2.14 2.73 0.38
CA GLN A 528 2.44 1.59 -0.50
C GLN A 528 3.89 1.12 -0.35
N ALA A 529 4.07 -0.20 -0.30
CA ALA A 529 5.38 -0.81 -0.46
C ALA A 529 5.68 -0.93 -1.96
N LEU A 530 6.65 -0.14 -2.44
CA LEU A 530 7.00 -0.10 -3.86
C LEU A 530 8.26 -0.93 -4.18
N GLY A 531 8.97 -1.38 -3.14
CA GLY A 531 10.34 -1.88 -3.26
C GLY A 531 11.32 -0.76 -3.62
N GLU A 532 12.58 -0.99 -3.28
CA GLU A 532 13.65 -0.33 -4.03
C GLU A 532 13.66 -0.98 -5.43
N PRO A 533 13.82 -0.22 -6.53
CA PRO A 533 14.08 -0.83 -7.83
C PRO A 533 15.23 -1.80 -7.60
N SER A 534 14.99 -3.11 -7.73
CA SER A 534 16.03 -4.10 -7.51
C SER A 534 17.08 -3.87 -8.58
N ALA A 535 18.09 -3.09 -8.22
CA ALA A 535 19.22 -2.86 -9.07
C ALA A 535 19.89 -4.22 -9.22
N GLY A 536 19.99 -4.73 -10.45
CA GLY A 536 20.55 -6.06 -10.74
C GLY A 536 21.93 -6.27 -10.11
N SER A 537 22.52 -7.46 -10.24
CA SER A 537 23.90 -7.63 -9.76
C SER A 537 24.87 -6.73 -10.54
N PRO A 538 25.93 -6.18 -9.92
CA PRO A 538 26.93 -5.41 -10.64
C PRO A 538 27.61 -6.27 -11.70
N GLU A 539 27.84 -5.71 -12.87
CA GLU A 539 28.59 -6.36 -13.96
C GLU A 539 30.10 -6.25 -13.75
N ILE A 540 30.54 -5.15 -13.12
CA ILE A 540 31.94 -4.86 -12.81
C ILE A 540 32.10 -4.73 -11.30
N VAL A 541 33.08 -5.41 -10.73
CA VAL A 541 33.36 -5.43 -9.29
C VAL A 541 34.80 -4.99 -9.04
N VAL A 542 34.98 -4.06 -8.11
CA VAL A 542 36.29 -3.65 -7.56
C VAL A 542 36.35 -4.10 -6.11
N ASP A 543 37.18 -5.10 -5.86
CA ASP A 543 37.43 -5.72 -4.55
C ASP A 543 38.49 -4.93 -3.77
N ASN A 544 38.47 -4.98 -2.42
CA ASN A 544 39.43 -4.27 -1.57
C ASN A 544 40.89 -4.66 -1.83
N THR A 545 41.13 -5.85 -2.41
CA THR A 545 42.47 -6.31 -2.78
C THR A 545 42.95 -5.83 -4.16
N ASP A 546 42.11 -5.12 -4.93
CA ASP A 546 42.45 -4.54 -6.24
C ASP A 546 43.32 -3.27 -6.07
N THR A 547 44.56 -3.47 -5.66
CA THR A 547 45.51 -2.39 -5.30
C THR A 547 45.72 -1.28 -6.35
N PRO A 548 45.59 -1.51 -7.68
CA PRO A 548 45.59 -0.43 -8.67
C PRO A 548 44.38 0.52 -8.57
N ARG A 549 43.26 0.06 -8.00
CA ARG A 549 41.97 0.78 -7.96
C ARG A 549 41.51 1.11 -6.55
N VAL A 550 42.16 0.55 -5.52
CA VAL A 550 41.82 0.77 -4.12
C VAL A 550 42.95 1.52 -3.42
N THR A 551 42.62 2.68 -2.85
CA THR A 551 43.52 3.47 -2.00
C THR A 551 43.03 3.41 -0.55
N VAL A 552 43.86 2.83 0.32
CA VAL A 552 43.58 2.73 1.76
C VAL A 552 44.33 3.83 2.50
N THR A 553 43.62 4.61 3.32
CA THR A 553 44.20 5.64 4.19
C THR A 553 43.89 5.31 5.65
N GLY A 554 44.91 5.43 6.51
CA GLY A 554 44.81 5.08 7.92
C GLY A 554 45.03 3.58 8.18
N THR A 555 44.69 3.13 9.38
CA THR A 555 44.94 1.74 9.81
C THR A 555 43.72 0.87 9.52
N TRP A 556 43.89 -0.13 8.65
CA TRP A 556 42.87 -1.13 8.33
C TRP A 556 43.45 -2.53 8.50
N THR A 557 42.67 -3.41 9.11
CA THR A 557 43.05 -4.79 9.40
C THR A 557 42.24 -5.75 8.54
N SER A 558 42.92 -6.71 7.92
CA SER A 558 42.29 -7.80 7.17
C SER A 558 41.53 -8.75 8.10
N GLY A 559 40.35 -9.18 7.68
CA GLY A 559 39.48 -10.11 8.40
C GLY A 559 38.82 -11.12 7.47
N THR A 560 38.71 -12.36 7.94
CA THR A 560 38.05 -13.47 7.23
C THR A 560 37.00 -14.19 8.08
N SER A 561 36.79 -13.72 9.32
CA SER A 561 35.98 -14.41 10.33
C SER A 561 34.46 -14.31 10.11
N THR A 562 34.00 -13.28 9.40
CA THR A 562 32.59 -13.13 8.99
C THR A 562 32.47 -13.44 7.51
N THR A 563 31.67 -14.44 7.11
CA THR A 563 31.50 -14.82 5.70
C THR A 563 30.68 -13.78 4.92
N GLY A 564 30.78 -13.81 3.58
CA GLY A 564 29.98 -12.95 2.69
C GLY A 564 30.77 -11.83 1.97
N TYR A 565 32.06 -11.68 2.27
CA TYR A 565 32.96 -10.79 1.53
C TYR A 565 33.24 -11.29 0.10
N ILE A 566 33.73 -10.41 -0.76
CA ILE A 566 34.27 -10.74 -2.08
C ILE A 566 35.77 -10.96 -1.96
N GLY A 567 36.35 -11.68 -2.91
CA GLY A 567 37.79 -11.91 -2.91
C GLY A 567 38.26 -12.78 -1.73
N SER A 568 39.45 -12.46 -1.22
CA SER A 568 40.13 -13.26 -0.19
C SER A 568 39.83 -12.82 1.24
N ASP A 569 39.38 -11.59 1.46
CA ASP A 569 39.15 -10.99 2.77
C ASP A 569 38.23 -9.77 2.68
N TYR A 570 37.84 -9.22 3.84
CA TYR A 570 37.42 -7.82 3.94
C TYR A 570 38.40 -7.08 4.86
N ILE A 571 38.43 -5.75 4.79
CA ILE A 571 39.20 -4.95 5.74
C ILE A 571 38.29 -4.18 6.70
N HIS A 572 38.75 -3.97 7.92
CA HIS A 572 38.02 -3.23 8.94
C HIS A 572 38.92 -2.24 9.69
N ASP A 573 38.33 -1.15 10.16
CA ASP A 573 39.03 -0.07 10.88
C ASP A 573 39.41 -0.45 12.34
N GLY A 574 38.93 -1.60 12.81
CA GLY A 574 39.13 -2.05 14.18
C GLY A 574 38.35 -1.21 15.20
N ASN A 575 37.40 -0.39 14.74
CA ASN A 575 36.77 0.68 15.50
C ASN A 575 37.80 1.65 16.14
N THR A 576 38.89 1.91 15.42
CA THR A 576 39.94 2.87 15.80
C THR A 576 40.12 3.91 14.70
N GLY A 577 40.63 5.10 15.02
CA GLY A 577 40.87 6.14 13.99
C GLY A 577 39.60 6.75 13.40
N GLN A 578 38.54 6.93 14.21
CA GLN A 578 37.28 7.57 13.80
C GLN A 578 37.55 8.95 13.17
N GLY A 579 37.11 9.13 11.92
CA GLY A 579 37.31 10.34 11.13
C GLY A 579 38.63 10.47 10.38
N ALA A 580 39.60 9.56 10.59
CA ALA A 580 40.90 9.58 9.90
C ALA A 580 41.07 8.45 8.87
N ASN A 581 40.34 7.34 9.03
CA ASN A 581 40.45 6.17 8.17
C ASN A 581 39.47 6.26 6.99
N GLN A 582 39.93 5.89 5.79
CA GLN A 582 39.10 5.80 4.60
C GLN A 582 39.61 4.73 3.61
N VAL A 583 38.72 4.18 2.79
CA VAL A 583 39.03 3.29 1.68
C VAL A 583 38.33 3.82 0.43
N ALA A 584 39.11 4.26 -0.55
CA ALA A 584 38.61 4.81 -1.81
C ALA A 584 38.76 3.80 -2.94
N TYR A 585 37.66 3.56 -3.67
CA TYR A 585 37.57 2.71 -4.84
C TYR A 585 37.45 3.59 -6.09
N THR A 586 38.34 3.38 -7.05
CA THR A 586 38.36 4.08 -8.34
C THR A 586 37.76 3.19 -9.42
N PRO A 587 36.68 3.59 -10.11
CA PRO A 587 36.07 2.79 -11.17
C PRO A 587 37.05 2.51 -12.33
N PRO A 588 37.02 1.32 -12.95
CA PRO A 588 37.77 1.07 -14.18
C PRO A 588 37.33 1.98 -15.33
N ALA A 589 38.21 2.22 -16.30
CA ALA A 589 37.90 3.07 -17.47
C ALA A 589 36.72 2.57 -18.34
N SER A 590 36.33 1.30 -18.21
CA SER A 590 35.15 0.72 -18.87
C SER A 590 33.82 1.14 -18.22
N VAL A 591 33.84 1.72 -17.02
CA VAL A 591 32.66 2.24 -16.34
C VAL A 591 32.36 3.64 -16.89
N THR A 592 31.46 3.72 -17.87
CA THR A 592 31.11 4.97 -18.56
C THR A 592 29.61 5.24 -18.53
N GLY A 593 29.18 6.49 -18.67
CA GLY A 593 27.75 6.83 -18.69
C GLY A 593 27.10 6.79 -17.31
N VAL A 594 25.78 6.54 -17.26
CA VAL A 594 25.02 6.38 -16.01
C VAL A 594 25.17 4.96 -15.50
N GLN A 595 25.50 4.83 -14.22
CA GLN A 595 25.84 3.58 -13.57
C GLN A 595 25.03 3.40 -12.30
N ARG A 596 24.50 2.20 -12.08
CA ARG A 596 24.10 1.73 -10.75
C ARG A 596 25.38 1.42 -9.98
N VAL A 597 25.59 2.12 -8.86
CA VAL A 597 26.77 1.93 -8.00
C VAL A 597 26.36 1.19 -6.74
N TYR A 598 27.07 0.11 -6.42
CA TYR A 598 26.77 -0.78 -5.31
C TYR A 598 27.91 -0.82 -4.30
N LEU A 599 27.58 -1.13 -3.06
CA LEU A 599 28.53 -1.47 -2.01
C LEU A 599 28.21 -2.84 -1.42
N ARG A 600 29.25 -3.57 -1.05
CA ARG A 600 29.16 -4.85 -0.34
C ARG A 600 30.03 -4.82 0.91
N TRP A 601 29.58 -5.55 1.93
CA TRP A 601 30.23 -5.66 3.23
C TRP A 601 29.83 -6.94 3.94
N THR A 602 30.50 -7.24 5.06
CA THR A 602 30.09 -8.30 5.99
C THR A 602 29.32 -7.71 7.17
N SER A 603 28.14 -8.26 7.47
CA SER A 603 27.27 -7.75 8.52
C SER A 603 27.46 -8.48 9.84
N HIS A 604 27.51 -7.72 10.93
CA HIS A 604 27.57 -8.25 12.29
C HIS A 604 27.03 -7.20 13.28
N THR A 605 26.56 -7.62 14.46
CA THR A 605 25.92 -6.74 15.46
C THR A 605 26.84 -5.61 15.98
N ASN A 606 28.16 -5.77 15.84
CA ASN A 606 29.17 -4.79 16.25
C ASN A 606 29.61 -3.82 15.14
N ARG A 607 29.05 -3.92 13.91
CA ARG A 607 29.34 -2.97 12.83
C ARG A 607 28.64 -1.63 13.08
N ALA A 608 29.15 -0.57 12.47
CA ALA A 608 28.50 0.73 12.49
C ALA A 608 27.20 0.71 11.68
N SER A 609 26.17 1.38 12.18
CA SER A 609 24.89 1.54 11.51
C SER A 609 24.77 2.84 10.71
N ASN A 610 25.86 3.61 10.61
CA ASN A 610 25.88 4.94 10.01
C ASN A 610 27.20 5.22 9.26
N VAL A 611 27.76 4.22 8.57
CA VAL A 611 29.02 4.36 7.84
C VAL A 611 28.89 5.36 6.69
N PRO A 612 29.63 6.48 6.68
CA PRO A 612 29.57 7.43 5.58
C PRO A 612 30.35 6.93 4.35
N VAL A 613 29.67 6.91 3.20
CA VAL A 613 30.19 6.50 1.90
C VAL A 613 30.02 7.65 0.91
N ARG A 614 31.14 8.23 0.47
CA ARG A 614 31.16 9.37 -0.45
C ARG A 614 31.34 8.90 -1.89
N VAL A 615 30.39 9.21 -2.76
CA VAL A 615 30.48 8.99 -4.20
C VAL A 615 30.75 10.33 -4.89
N VAL A 616 31.80 10.38 -5.70
CA VAL A 616 32.13 11.51 -6.57
C VAL A 616 31.80 11.10 -8.00
N ASP A 617 30.98 11.87 -8.69
CA ASP A 617 30.60 11.65 -10.08
C ASP A 617 30.72 12.95 -10.90
N ALA A 618 30.27 12.96 -12.16
CA ALA A 618 30.34 14.13 -13.01
C ALA A 618 29.45 15.30 -12.54
N LYS A 619 28.43 15.04 -11.71
CA LYS A 619 27.51 16.05 -11.18
C LYS A 619 27.99 16.64 -9.85
N GLY A 620 28.83 15.92 -9.10
CA GLY A 620 29.45 16.44 -7.89
C GLY A 620 29.75 15.35 -6.86
N THR A 621 29.73 15.72 -5.58
CA THR A 621 30.03 14.82 -4.47
C THR A 621 28.79 14.57 -3.63
N ARG A 622 28.48 13.30 -3.35
CA ARG A 622 27.36 12.87 -2.50
C ARG A 622 27.85 11.94 -1.41
N THR A 623 27.36 12.10 -0.17
CA THR A 623 27.68 11.20 0.94
C THR A 623 26.42 10.45 1.38
N ILE A 624 26.51 9.13 1.45
CA ILE A 624 25.43 8.21 1.80
C ILE A 624 25.80 7.52 3.11
N LEU A 625 24.87 7.42 4.06
CA LEU A 625 25.08 6.67 5.29
C LEU A 625 24.60 5.22 5.12
N VAL A 626 25.46 4.26 5.43
CA VAL A 626 25.22 2.82 5.26
C VAL A 626 25.15 2.12 6.62
N ASP A 627 24.10 1.32 6.84
CA ASP A 627 23.99 0.44 7.99
C ASP A 627 24.66 -0.91 7.72
N GLN A 628 25.84 -1.13 8.30
CA GLN A 628 26.58 -2.37 8.12
C GLN A 628 26.21 -3.47 9.13
N LYS A 629 25.23 -3.25 10.02
CA LYS A 629 24.72 -4.31 10.91
C LYS A 629 23.82 -5.31 10.17
N SER A 630 23.25 -4.90 9.05
CA SER A 630 22.31 -5.67 8.24
C SER A 630 22.80 -5.78 6.78
N ASN A 631 22.13 -6.60 5.97
CA ASN A 631 22.36 -6.76 4.52
C ASN A 631 23.79 -7.09 4.05
N GLY A 632 24.63 -7.65 4.94
CA GLY A 632 25.96 -8.14 4.57
C GLY A 632 25.88 -9.42 3.74
N GLY A 633 26.91 -9.67 2.94
CA GLY A 633 26.93 -10.81 2.02
C GLY A 633 26.05 -10.64 0.78
N LYS A 634 25.56 -9.43 0.51
CA LYS A 634 24.75 -9.06 -0.66
C LYS A 634 25.24 -7.73 -1.26
N TRP A 635 24.88 -7.46 -2.52
CA TRP A 635 25.11 -6.17 -3.15
C TRP A 635 24.04 -5.17 -2.73
N ASN A 636 24.45 -4.00 -2.26
CA ASN A 636 23.55 -2.94 -1.79
C ASN A 636 23.70 -1.72 -2.70
N LEU A 637 22.61 -1.28 -3.34
CA LEU A 637 22.63 -0.12 -4.22
C LEU A 637 22.86 1.17 -3.42
N LEU A 638 23.86 1.95 -3.82
CA LEU A 638 24.10 3.31 -3.33
C LEU A 638 23.31 4.36 -4.15
N GLY A 639 23.07 4.10 -5.44
CA GLY A 639 22.28 4.97 -6.32
C GLY A 639 22.72 4.94 -7.78
N LEU A 640 22.16 5.86 -8.57
CA LEU A 640 22.54 6.12 -9.96
C LEU A 640 23.50 7.31 -10.05
N PHE A 641 24.60 7.13 -10.77
CA PHE A 641 25.67 8.13 -10.87
C PHE A 641 26.22 8.20 -12.29
N LYS A 642 26.43 9.42 -12.79
CA LYS A 642 26.93 9.64 -14.16
C LYS A 642 28.42 9.94 -14.12
N GLY A 643 29.23 9.14 -14.80
CA GLY A 643 30.69 9.35 -14.84
C GLY A 643 31.33 9.29 -13.45
N VAL A 644 31.12 8.17 -12.74
CA VAL A 644 31.66 7.95 -11.40
C VAL A 644 33.17 8.08 -11.41
N GLN A 645 33.71 8.87 -10.50
CA GLN A 645 35.14 9.12 -10.33
C GLN A 645 35.71 8.37 -9.13
N SER A 646 34.97 8.31 -8.00
CA SER A 646 35.38 7.54 -6.83
C SER A 646 34.21 7.17 -5.92
N VAL A 647 34.36 6.08 -5.17
CA VAL A 647 33.50 5.68 -4.05
C VAL A 647 34.38 5.51 -2.81
N THR A 648 34.18 6.32 -1.77
CA THR A 648 35.04 6.35 -0.59
C THR A 648 34.26 5.99 0.67
N ILE A 649 34.62 4.89 1.32
CA ILE A 649 34.12 4.50 2.63
C ILE A 649 34.95 5.23 3.68
N MET A 650 34.31 5.91 4.63
CA MET A 650 34.99 6.74 5.63
C MET A 650 34.54 6.35 7.05
N THR A 651 35.38 6.62 8.05
CA THR A 651 35.05 6.37 9.46
C THR A 651 34.57 7.61 10.21
N THR A 652 34.19 8.68 9.52
CA THR A 652 33.78 9.93 10.19
C THR A 652 32.48 9.75 10.96
N ALA A 653 32.55 9.85 12.29
CA ALA A 653 31.39 9.72 13.20
C ALA A 653 30.66 8.37 13.12
N ALA A 654 31.34 7.29 12.70
CA ALA A 654 30.75 5.95 12.68
C ALA A 654 30.57 5.41 14.12
N ASN A 655 29.44 4.74 14.39
CA ASN A 655 29.04 4.29 15.73
C ASN A 655 29.42 2.83 16.03
N GLY A 656 30.41 2.29 15.33
CA GLY A 656 30.87 0.90 15.42
C GLY A 656 31.99 0.59 14.43
N TYR A 657 32.27 -0.69 14.21
CA TYR A 657 33.29 -1.13 13.24
C TYR A 657 32.84 -0.78 11.81
N VAL A 658 33.75 -0.18 11.04
CA VAL A 658 33.54 0.10 9.61
C VAL A 658 34.23 -0.97 8.78
N ILE A 659 33.49 -1.52 7.82
CA ILE A 659 33.93 -2.57 6.90
C ILE A 659 34.03 -2.02 5.49
N ALA A 660 35.13 -2.38 4.83
CA ALA A 660 35.34 -2.15 3.41
C ALA A 660 35.66 -3.50 2.75
N ASP A 661 34.92 -3.82 1.70
CA ASP A 661 35.01 -5.09 0.98
C ASP A 661 34.98 -4.81 -0.54
N ALA A 662 33.82 -4.56 -1.15
CA ALA A 662 33.78 -4.34 -2.59
C ALA A 662 32.77 -3.29 -3.05
N VAL A 663 33.07 -2.65 -4.18
CA VAL A 663 32.19 -1.72 -4.90
C VAL A 663 31.85 -2.30 -6.26
N GLY A 664 30.57 -2.25 -6.61
CA GLY A 664 30.04 -2.78 -7.87
C GLY A 664 29.51 -1.69 -8.80
N PHE A 665 29.56 -1.92 -10.11
CA PHE A 665 29.02 -1.04 -11.16
C PHE A 665 28.20 -1.85 -12.17
N ALA A 666 27.01 -1.36 -12.53
CA ALA A 666 26.24 -1.88 -13.66
C ALA A 666 25.72 -0.73 -14.54
N PRO A 667 25.86 -0.82 -15.87
CA PRO A 667 25.29 0.17 -16.78
C PRO A 667 23.76 0.20 -16.68
N VAL A 668 23.20 1.36 -16.96
CA VAL A 668 21.77 1.55 -17.17
C VAL A 668 21.51 1.43 -18.67
N SER A 669 20.55 0.59 -19.08
CA SER A 669 20.19 0.48 -20.50
C SER A 669 19.48 1.76 -20.97
N ALA A 670 19.49 2.05 -22.28
CA ALA A 670 18.85 3.27 -22.81
C ALA A 670 17.33 3.34 -22.51
N ASP A 671 16.68 2.19 -22.29
CA ASP A 671 15.26 2.13 -21.88
C ASP A 671 15.04 2.34 -20.37
N ASP A 672 16.11 2.27 -19.57
CA ASP A 672 16.13 2.58 -18.14
C ASP A 672 16.64 4.02 -17.85
N ASP A 673 17.09 4.74 -18.87
CA ASP A 673 17.52 6.14 -18.75
C ASP A 673 16.28 7.04 -18.74
N THR A 674 15.79 7.38 -17.54
CA THR A 674 14.66 8.30 -17.40
C THR A 674 14.98 9.75 -17.82
N ASP A 675 16.19 10.01 -18.32
CA ASP A 675 16.65 11.32 -18.82
C ASP A 675 16.78 11.37 -20.38
N ASP A 676 16.30 10.38 -21.15
CA ASP A 676 16.20 10.53 -22.61
C ASP A 676 14.88 11.20 -23.03
N ASP A 677 14.74 12.49 -22.69
CA ASP A 677 13.77 13.39 -23.30
C ASP A 677 14.32 14.15 -24.52
N GLY A 678 15.48 13.75 -25.06
CA GLY A 678 16.03 14.34 -26.29
C GLY A 678 16.31 15.85 -26.22
N VAL A 679 16.37 16.44 -25.02
CA VAL A 679 16.70 17.85 -24.81
C VAL A 679 18.11 17.98 -24.25
N SER A 680 19.00 18.60 -25.01
CA SER A 680 20.38 18.89 -24.61
C SER A 680 20.46 19.72 -23.32
N ASP A 681 21.24 19.22 -22.36
CA ASP A 681 21.90 19.89 -21.22
C ASP A 681 21.17 21.10 -20.60
N ILE A 682 20.34 20.84 -19.58
CA ILE A 682 20.01 21.83 -18.56
C ILE A 682 21.10 21.79 -17.49
N ARG A 683 21.91 22.85 -17.39
CA ARG A 683 22.84 23.04 -16.26
C ARG A 683 22.02 23.46 -15.03
N GLU A 684 21.89 22.58 -14.04
CA GLU A 684 21.42 22.95 -12.71
C GLU A 684 22.42 23.94 -12.07
N VAL A 685 21.97 25.16 -11.76
CA VAL A 685 22.71 26.09 -10.90
C VAL A 685 22.19 25.86 -9.48
N GLU A 686 22.90 25.04 -8.71
CA GLU A 686 22.59 24.78 -7.30
C GLU A 686 23.14 25.93 -6.44
N VAL A 687 22.26 26.81 -5.96
CA VAL A 687 22.62 27.81 -4.93
C VAL A 687 22.30 27.19 -3.56
N GLY A 688 23.28 26.53 -2.95
CA GLY A 688 23.12 25.93 -1.63
C GLY A 688 22.87 26.99 -0.55
N LEU A 689 21.71 26.94 0.12
CA LEU A 689 21.41 27.79 1.29
C LEU A 689 20.98 26.92 2.49
N ASN A 690 21.62 27.19 3.63
CA ASN A 690 21.41 26.52 4.92
C ASN A 690 20.13 27.08 5.59
N PRO A 691 19.18 26.25 6.07
CA PRO A 691 17.85 26.68 6.56
C PRO A 691 17.83 27.37 7.94
N LEU A 692 18.92 28.03 8.35
CA LEU A 692 19.03 28.79 9.59
C LEU A 692 19.34 30.28 9.39
N VAL A 693 19.17 30.82 8.19
CA VAL A 693 19.40 32.24 7.93
C VAL A 693 18.12 32.93 7.46
N SER A 694 17.87 34.12 8.01
CA SER A 694 16.67 34.95 7.80
C SER A 694 16.40 35.24 6.31
N ASN A 695 15.18 35.62 5.96
CA ASN A 695 14.82 36.01 4.58
C ASN A 695 15.74 37.08 3.95
N SER A 696 16.45 37.88 4.75
CA SER A 696 17.51 38.77 4.26
C SER A 696 18.59 38.04 3.46
N THR A 697 18.96 36.82 3.87
CA THR A 697 20.03 36.03 3.25
C THR A 697 19.61 35.40 1.93
N PHE A 698 18.31 35.10 1.77
CA PHE A 698 17.72 34.73 0.49
C PHE A 698 17.81 35.89 -0.52
N PHE A 699 17.42 37.10 -0.10
CA PHE A 699 17.52 38.28 -0.96
C PHE A 699 18.97 38.72 -1.22
N ASP A 700 19.88 38.51 -0.26
CA ASP A 700 21.31 38.77 -0.44
C ASP A 700 21.96 37.77 -1.40
N ALA A 701 21.52 36.50 -1.40
CA ALA A 701 21.94 35.49 -2.36
C ALA A 701 21.43 35.79 -3.79
N ILE A 702 20.24 36.38 -3.92
CA ILE A 702 19.74 36.86 -5.21
C ILE A 702 20.55 38.08 -5.67
N ARG A 703 20.82 39.04 -4.78
CA ARG A 703 21.61 40.24 -5.07
C ARG A 703 23.07 39.93 -5.40
N SER A 704 23.61 38.81 -4.93
CA SER A 704 24.99 38.38 -5.23
C SER A 704 25.16 37.72 -6.59
N HIS A 705 24.07 37.52 -7.36
CA HIS A 705 24.09 36.99 -8.73
C HIS A 705 23.47 37.98 -9.75
N PRO A 706 24.01 39.22 -9.85
CA PRO A 706 23.41 40.31 -10.64
C PRO A 706 23.38 40.05 -12.15
N ASP A 707 24.21 39.11 -12.64
CA ASP A 707 24.25 38.71 -14.04
C ASP A 707 23.00 37.92 -14.47
N TYR A 708 22.26 37.36 -13.49
CA TYR A 708 21.07 36.54 -13.71
C TYR A 708 19.79 37.20 -13.20
N PHE A 709 19.87 37.96 -12.11
CA PHE A 709 18.71 38.49 -11.39
C PHE A 709 18.81 39.98 -11.08
N ASN A 710 17.68 40.68 -11.17
CA ASN A 710 17.50 42.02 -10.60
C ASN A 710 16.29 42.01 -9.66
N LEU A 711 16.44 42.51 -8.44
CA LEU A 711 15.38 42.52 -7.44
C LEU A 711 14.91 43.96 -7.21
N HIS A 712 13.65 44.23 -7.54
CA HIS A 712 12.97 45.47 -7.18
C HIS A 712 12.01 45.21 -6.02
N SER A 713 11.95 46.11 -5.04
CA SER A 713 11.02 46.00 -3.91
C SER A 713 10.20 47.28 -3.77
N ASP A 714 8.89 47.14 -3.65
CA ASP A 714 7.99 48.22 -3.24
C ASP A 714 7.12 47.73 -2.08
N GLY A 715 7.67 47.75 -0.86
CA GLY A 715 7.00 47.27 0.33
C GLY A 715 6.82 45.74 0.35
N GLU A 716 5.56 45.27 0.37
CA GLU A 716 5.18 43.85 0.53
C GLU A 716 5.36 43.01 -0.75
N ILE A 717 5.78 43.63 -1.86
CA ILE A 717 5.93 42.98 -3.16
C ILE A 717 7.38 43.07 -3.62
N PHE A 718 7.96 41.91 -3.90
CA PHE A 718 9.28 41.77 -4.52
C PHE A 718 9.11 41.35 -5.98
N ASP A 719 9.60 42.18 -6.88
CA ASP A 719 9.63 41.93 -8.32
C ASP A 719 11.02 41.43 -8.71
N LEU A 720 11.10 40.15 -9.11
CA LEU A 720 12.32 39.52 -9.60
C LEU A 720 12.36 39.58 -11.14
N HIS A 721 13.35 40.27 -11.68
CA HIS A 721 13.64 40.35 -13.11
C HIS A 721 14.77 39.39 -13.49
N ILE A 722 14.61 38.66 -14.60
CA ILE A 722 15.62 37.73 -15.12
C ILE A 722 16.10 38.22 -16.49
N HIS A 723 17.42 38.31 -16.67
CA HIS A 723 18.05 38.97 -17.81
C HIS A 723 18.27 38.10 -19.07
N GLN A 724 18.13 36.77 -18.98
CA GLN A 724 18.40 35.83 -20.09
C GLN A 724 17.16 35.00 -20.47
N PRO A 725 16.98 34.61 -21.75
CA PRO A 725 15.77 33.94 -22.22
C PRO A 725 15.75 32.46 -21.83
N VAL A 726 14.84 32.09 -20.93
CA VAL A 726 14.55 30.69 -20.57
C VAL A 726 13.59 30.10 -21.61
N TYR A 727 14.08 29.34 -22.59
CA TYR A 727 13.25 28.73 -23.63
C TYR A 727 12.70 27.35 -23.19
N THR A 728 11.75 27.37 -22.26
CA THR A 728 10.59 26.44 -22.07
C THR A 728 9.92 26.80 -20.72
N PRO A 729 8.62 26.44 -20.48
CA PRO A 729 7.88 26.84 -19.29
C PRO A 729 8.10 25.89 -18.09
N SER A 730 9.35 25.54 -17.78
CA SER A 730 9.71 24.64 -16.68
C SER A 730 10.62 25.36 -15.67
N LEU A 731 10.01 25.66 -14.52
CA LEU A 731 10.54 26.02 -13.19
C LEU A 731 11.96 26.61 -13.07
N LEU A 732 12.04 27.87 -12.62
CA LEU A 732 13.03 28.23 -11.60
C LEU A 732 12.59 27.62 -10.27
N ARG A 733 13.44 26.79 -9.64
CA ARG A 733 13.20 26.28 -8.28
C ARG A 733 13.88 27.20 -7.25
N PHE A 734 13.09 27.89 -6.43
CA PHE A 734 13.57 28.41 -5.15
C PHE A 734 13.20 27.39 -4.08
N GLY A 735 14.19 26.68 -3.55
CA GLY A 735 13.98 25.73 -2.46
C GLY A 735 13.98 26.46 -1.12
N ILE A 736 12.81 26.70 -0.53
CA ILE A 736 12.70 26.99 0.90
C ILE A 736 12.32 25.68 1.58
N THR A 737 13.30 25.00 2.16
CA THR A 737 13.09 23.73 2.86
C THR A 737 12.89 24.03 4.35
N MET A 738 11.64 24.10 4.81
CA MET A 738 11.34 24.19 6.25
C MET A 738 11.17 22.79 6.86
N GLY A 739 12.28 22.03 6.95
CA GLY A 739 12.41 20.82 7.76
C GLY A 739 11.44 19.65 7.49
N PRO A 740 11.68 18.47 8.09
CA PRO A 740 10.92 17.26 7.81
C PRO A 740 9.78 17.11 8.81
N ALA A 741 8.62 17.69 8.49
CA ALA A 741 7.35 17.29 9.07
C ALA A 741 6.32 17.35 7.94
N SER A 742 5.68 16.21 7.67
CA SER A 742 4.43 16.19 6.92
C SER A 742 3.47 17.23 7.50
N ASP A 743 2.76 17.94 6.63
CA ASP A 743 1.58 18.79 6.92
C ASP A 743 1.74 20.32 6.90
N VAL A 744 2.70 20.85 6.13
CA VAL A 744 2.57 22.19 5.55
C VAL A 744 3.02 22.20 4.08
N PHE A 745 2.08 21.96 3.16
CA PHE A 745 2.14 22.50 1.80
C PHE A 745 1.05 23.57 1.71
N GLU A 746 1.37 24.83 2.01
CA GLU A 746 0.53 25.92 1.49
C GLU A 746 0.90 26.14 0.03
N ASN A 747 -0.08 25.95 -0.85
CA ASN A 747 0.09 26.08 -2.29
C ASN A 747 0.52 27.51 -2.65
N PHE A 748 1.77 27.68 -3.09
CA PHE A 748 2.17 28.88 -3.81
C PHE A 748 1.51 28.86 -5.20
N GLN A 749 0.47 29.67 -5.41
CA GLN A 749 -0.05 29.89 -6.77
C GLN A 749 0.83 30.89 -7.51
N LEU A 750 1.54 30.40 -8.52
CA LEU A 750 2.23 31.21 -9.52
C LEU A 750 1.22 31.68 -10.58
N VAL A 751 0.85 32.96 -10.56
CA VAL A 751 0.04 33.56 -11.63
C VAL A 751 0.98 34.15 -12.69
N ALA A 752 1.04 33.54 -13.87
CA ALA A 752 1.78 34.11 -15.01
C ALA A 752 0.91 35.17 -15.72
N PRO A 753 1.40 36.41 -15.96
CA PRO A 753 0.74 37.32 -16.88
C PRO A 753 1.07 36.97 -18.32
N GLN A 754 0.07 37.10 -19.17
CA GLN A 754 0.14 36.83 -20.60
C GLN A 754 0.81 37.98 -21.37
N GLN A 755 2.15 38.10 -21.43
CA GLN A 755 2.83 38.76 -22.56
C GLN A 755 4.26 38.20 -22.80
N PRO A 756 4.69 38.02 -24.06
CA PRO A 756 6.02 37.50 -24.39
C PRO A 756 7.09 38.60 -24.33
N GLY A 757 8.18 38.36 -23.59
CA GLY A 757 9.44 39.11 -23.72
C GLY A 757 10.06 39.66 -22.44
N LYS A 758 9.36 39.70 -21.31
CA LYS A 758 9.94 39.97 -19.99
C LYS A 758 9.22 39.12 -18.95
N ARG A 759 9.92 38.19 -18.30
CA ARG A 759 9.35 37.32 -17.26
C ARG A 759 9.53 38.01 -15.91
N PHE A 760 8.44 38.55 -15.38
CA PHE A 760 8.36 39.09 -14.02
C PHE A 760 7.78 38.00 -13.12
N PHE A 761 8.40 37.74 -11.97
CA PHE A 761 7.81 36.88 -10.94
C PHE A 761 7.36 37.74 -9.77
N ARG A 762 6.07 37.64 -9.43
CA ARG A 762 5.46 38.21 -8.22
C ARG A 762 5.19 37.06 -7.25
N ILE A 763 5.87 37.05 -6.10
CA ILE A 763 5.70 36.01 -5.07
C ILE A 763 4.68 36.51 -4.04
N ALA A 764 3.62 35.73 -3.77
CA ALA A 764 2.66 35.97 -2.69
C ALA A 764 2.52 34.70 -1.82
N LEU A 765 2.60 34.85 -0.50
CA LEU A 765 2.70 33.79 0.53
C LEU A 765 1.42 33.74 1.40
N HIS A 766 0.31 33.09 1.02
CA HIS A 766 -0.88 33.14 1.90
C HIS A 766 -1.73 31.86 1.95
N SER A 767 -1.88 31.27 3.15
CA SER A 767 -3.21 30.93 3.66
C SER A 767 -3.88 32.17 4.24
N ASP A 768 -5.20 32.11 4.44
CA ASP A 768 -5.89 33.21 5.13
C ASP A 768 -5.47 33.23 6.60
N PRO A 769 -5.10 34.39 7.17
CA PRO A 769 -4.84 34.51 8.60
C PRO A 769 -6.06 34.06 9.40
N ALA A 770 -5.84 33.59 10.62
CA ALA A 770 -6.92 33.27 11.54
C ALA A 770 -7.92 34.44 11.61
N ALA A 771 -9.22 34.14 11.63
CA ALA A 771 -10.28 35.14 11.47
C ALA A 771 -10.16 36.23 12.54
N PHE A 772 -9.77 35.87 13.77
CA PHE A 772 -9.51 36.84 14.82
C PHE A 772 -8.31 37.74 14.51
N VAL A 773 -7.21 37.21 13.95
CA VAL A 773 -6.05 38.03 13.54
C VAL A 773 -6.43 38.99 12.42
N THR A 774 -7.21 38.52 11.45
CA THR A 774 -7.77 39.37 10.38
C THR A 774 -8.65 40.48 10.96
N ALA A 775 -9.48 40.17 11.95
CA ALA A 775 -10.33 41.16 12.61
C ALA A 775 -9.54 42.16 13.47
N LEU A 776 -8.48 41.72 14.16
CA LEU A 776 -7.57 42.60 14.89
C LEU A 776 -6.86 43.57 13.94
N ALA A 777 -6.41 43.08 12.79
CA ALA A 777 -5.82 43.91 11.74
C ALA A 777 -6.84 44.93 11.16
N ALA A 778 -8.12 44.57 11.10
CA ALA A 778 -9.22 45.47 10.77
C ALA A 778 -9.62 46.42 11.92
N GLY A 779 -8.91 46.39 13.05
CA GLY A 779 -9.12 47.26 14.20
C GLY A 779 -10.32 46.87 15.09
N GLN A 780 -10.91 45.70 14.87
CA GLN A 780 -12.01 45.16 15.67
C GLN A 780 -11.49 44.55 16.97
N ASN A 781 -12.20 44.79 18.08
CA ASN A 781 -11.80 44.20 19.35
C ASN A 781 -12.20 42.72 19.41
N ARG A 782 -11.32 41.85 19.92
CA ARG A 782 -11.60 40.41 20.08
C ARG A 782 -11.37 39.90 21.49
N THR A 783 -12.28 39.04 21.96
CA THR A 783 -12.13 38.27 23.20
C THR A 783 -11.67 36.85 22.84
N ILE A 784 -10.44 36.53 23.21
CA ILE A 784 -9.79 35.24 22.92
C ILE A 784 -9.73 34.45 24.22
N VAL A 785 -10.32 33.27 24.26
CA VAL A 785 -10.18 32.34 25.40
C VAL A 785 -9.22 31.22 25.02
N VAL A 786 -8.18 31.02 25.82
CA VAL A 786 -7.33 29.83 25.70
C VAL A 786 -7.74 28.82 26.77
N TYR A 787 -8.14 27.63 26.34
CA TYR A 787 -8.78 26.64 27.18
C TYR A 787 -8.08 25.29 27.10
N GLY A 788 -7.61 24.80 28.23
CA GLY A 788 -6.91 23.53 28.22
C GLY A 788 -6.37 23.09 29.57
N THR A 789 -5.22 22.42 29.56
CA THR A 789 -4.61 21.77 30.73
C THR A 789 -3.62 22.69 31.46
N SER A 790 -2.68 22.12 32.22
CA SER A 790 -1.52 22.84 32.78
C SER A 790 -0.60 23.41 31.69
N LEU A 791 -0.60 22.81 30.49
CA LEU A 791 0.11 23.32 29.32
C LEU A 791 -0.45 24.66 28.82
N THR A 792 -1.71 24.98 29.16
CA THR A 792 -2.32 26.29 28.92
C THR A 792 -2.31 27.15 30.18
N ALA A 793 -2.64 26.59 31.34
CA ALA A 793 -2.76 27.35 32.59
C ALA A 793 -1.44 28.02 33.01
N SER A 794 -0.32 27.32 32.83
CA SER A 794 1.03 27.79 33.17
C SER A 794 1.99 27.80 31.97
N GLY A 795 1.50 27.55 30.76
CA GLY A 795 2.33 27.52 29.55
C GLY A 795 2.83 28.90 29.15
N ALA A 796 4.14 29.04 28.93
CA ALA A 796 4.74 30.31 28.52
C ALA A 796 4.26 30.78 27.14
N TRP A 797 3.75 29.88 26.29
CA TRP A 797 3.24 30.23 24.96
C TRP A 797 2.07 31.23 25.01
N VAL A 798 1.23 31.20 26.05
CA VAL A 798 0.08 32.12 26.16
C VAL A 798 0.54 33.56 26.35
N SER A 799 1.48 33.79 27.27
CA SER A 799 2.02 35.14 27.51
C SER A 799 2.89 35.60 26.34
N GLN A 800 3.62 34.71 25.69
CA GLN A 800 4.41 35.01 24.50
C GLN A 800 3.53 35.38 23.30
N MET A 801 2.44 34.64 23.07
CA MET A 801 1.45 34.99 22.04
C MET A 801 0.78 36.33 22.37
N SER A 802 0.44 36.58 23.63
CA SER A 802 -0.12 37.87 24.07
C SER A 802 0.84 39.02 23.84
N ALA A 803 2.14 38.84 24.13
CA ALA A 803 3.17 39.86 23.88
C ALA A 803 3.31 40.15 22.38
N TRP A 804 3.34 39.10 21.55
CA TRP A 804 3.38 39.22 20.10
C TRP A 804 2.16 39.97 19.55
N LEU A 805 0.94 39.57 19.92
CA LEU A 805 -0.27 40.25 19.51
C LEU A 805 -0.35 41.68 20.05
N SER A 806 0.12 41.95 21.27
CA SER A 806 0.12 43.30 21.86
C SER A 806 1.05 44.24 21.11
N ALA A 807 2.20 43.75 20.65
CA ALA A 807 3.14 44.52 19.86
C ALA A 807 2.54 44.93 18.51
N LYS A 808 1.69 44.08 17.92
CA LYS A 808 1.10 44.30 16.60
C LYS A 808 -0.26 45.02 16.63
N TYR A 809 -1.09 44.69 17.60
CA TYR A 809 -2.47 45.15 17.73
C TYR A 809 -2.74 45.68 19.15
N PRO A 810 -2.07 46.78 19.55
CA PRO A 810 -2.15 47.30 20.91
C PRO A 810 -3.60 47.68 21.27
N ASN A 811 -4.05 47.22 22.44
CA ASN A 811 -5.40 47.48 22.98
C ASN A 811 -6.57 46.97 22.11
N LYS A 812 -6.35 45.99 21.24
CA LYS A 812 -7.38 45.42 20.35
C LYS A 812 -7.90 44.05 20.77
N PHE A 813 -7.37 43.44 21.82
CA PHE A 813 -7.84 42.13 22.25
C PHE A 813 -7.80 41.97 23.76
N THR A 814 -8.56 41.01 24.25
CA THR A 814 -8.43 40.47 25.61
C THR A 814 -8.17 38.98 25.49
N ILE A 815 -7.05 38.49 26.03
CA ILE A 815 -6.81 37.05 26.20
C ILE A 815 -7.23 36.66 27.62
N VAL A 816 -8.16 35.71 27.70
CA VAL A 816 -8.58 35.08 28.96
C VAL A 816 -7.93 33.70 29.03
N ASN A 817 -6.96 33.54 29.94
CA ASN A 817 -6.40 32.23 30.22
C ASN A 817 -7.36 31.42 31.11
N SER A 818 -7.99 30.41 30.51
CA SER A 818 -8.95 29.53 31.15
C SER A 818 -8.41 28.12 31.37
N GLY A 819 -7.08 27.93 31.31
CA GLY A 819 -6.42 26.65 31.55
C GLY A 819 -6.74 26.04 32.93
N LEU A 820 -6.73 24.71 32.98
CA LEU A 820 -7.10 23.89 34.11
C LEU A 820 -5.98 22.87 34.41
N SER A 821 -5.08 23.22 35.34
CA SER A 821 -3.96 22.36 35.70
C SER A 821 -4.40 20.98 36.19
N GLY A 822 -3.84 19.92 35.58
CA GLY A 822 -4.11 18.53 35.93
C GLY A 822 -5.50 18.01 35.56
N LYS A 823 -6.30 18.76 34.79
CA LYS A 823 -7.66 18.37 34.40
C LYS A 823 -7.70 17.74 33.02
N ASN A 824 -8.58 16.76 32.84
CA ASN A 824 -8.90 16.14 31.55
C ASN A 824 -10.13 16.81 30.90
N SER A 825 -10.50 16.37 29.69
CA SER A 825 -11.61 16.94 28.90
C SER A 825 -12.98 16.77 29.54
N ALA A 826 -13.21 15.76 30.39
CA ALA A 826 -14.47 15.59 31.11
C ALA A 826 -14.64 16.67 32.19
N GLU A 827 -13.57 16.90 32.95
CA GLU A 827 -13.53 17.97 33.95
C GLU A 827 -13.51 19.37 33.31
N GLY A 828 -12.92 19.47 32.12
CA GLY A 828 -13.04 20.64 31.25
C GLY A 828 -14.50 20.91 30.90
N LEU A 829 -15.18 19.94 30.26
CA LEU A 829 -16.59 20.06 29.89
C LEU A 829 -17.48 20.49 31.07
N ALA A 830 -17.25 19.95 32.28
CA ALA A 830 -17.97 20.33 33.48
C ALA A 830 -17.78 21.81 33.90
N GLN A 831 -16.65 22.43 33.55
CA GLN A 831 -16.33 23.83 33.84
C GLN A 831 -16.55 24.77 32.64
N LEU A 832 -17.00 24.26 31.50
CA LEU A 832 -17.14 25.01 30.26
C LEU A 832 -17.96 26.30 30.43
N GLN A 833 -19.06 26.23 31.18
CA GLN A 833 -19.92 27.39 31.44
C GLN A 833 -19.17 28.55 32.08
N THR A 834 -18.44 28.28 33.17
CA THR A 834 -17.79 29.33 33.97
C THR A 834 -16.46 29.79 33.37
N LYS A 835 -15.75 28.88 32.69
CA LYS A 835 -14.42 29.13 32.14
C LYS A 835 -14.44 29.68 30.72
N VAL A 836 -15.44 29.34 29.91
CA VAL A 836 -15.51 29.75 28.51
C VAL A 836 -16.79 30.53 28.22
N LEU A 837 -17.97 29.94 28.42
CA LEU A 837 -19.24 30.51 27.93
C LEU A 837 -19.59 31.86 28.57
N ASN A 838 -19.35 32.01 29.88
CA ASN A 838 -19.56 33.28 30.59
C ASN A 838 -18.62 34.42 30.11
N ARG A 839 -17.61 34.12 29.30
CA ARG A 839 -16.67 35.09 28.73
C ARG A 839 -17.13 35.62 27.38
N ASN A 840 -18.15 35.00 26.78
CA ASN A 840 -18.68 35.34 25.45
C ASN A 840 -17.55 35.52 24.39
N PRO A 841 -16.72 34.49 24.16
CA PRO A 841 -15.54 34.63 23.31
C PRO A 841 -15.88 34.80 21.83
N ASP A 842 -14.99 35.51 21.14
CA ASP A 842 -14.89 35.54 19.68
C ASP A 842 -14.06 34.36 19.16
N THR A 843 -13.07 33.92 19.93
CA THR A 843 -12.15 32.84 19.58
C THR A 843 -11.87 31.95 20.77
N VAL A 844 -11.84 30.63 20.57
CA VAL A 844 -11.48 29.66 21.61
C VAL A 844 -10.39 28.71 21.10
N PHE A 845 -9.26 28.69 21.79
CA PHE A 845 -8.25 27.64 21.64
C PHE A 845 -8.56 26.48 22.60
N ILE A 846 -8.49 25.23 22.13
CA ILE A 846 -8.81 24.05 22.96
C ILE A 846 -7.68 23.00 22.91
N GLU A 847 -7.18 22.57 24.08
CA GLU A 847 -6.27 21.41 24.24
C GLU A 847 -6.51 20.65 25.57
N PHE A 848 -6.81 19.34 25.52
CA PHE A 848 -6.97 18.48 26.71
C PHE A 848 -6.29 17.10 26.58
N ALA A 849 -5.88 16.72 25.37
CA ALA A 849 -5.38 15.40 25.02
C ALA A 849 -4.25 14.89 25.94
N MET A 850 -3.38 15.78 26.43
CA MET A 850 -2.26 15.41 27.30
C MET A 850 -2.74 14.74 28.61
N ASN A 851 -3.83 15.22 29.21
CA ASN A 851 -4.36 14.66 30.44
C ASN A 851 -5.43 13.60 30.18
N ASP A 852 -6.12 13.65 29.05
CA ASP A 852 -7.02 12.57 28.61
C ASP A 852 -6.26 11.24 28.49
N ALA A 853 -5.02 11.31 27.98
CA ALA A 853 -4.15 10.16 27.75
C ALA A 853 -3.45 9.60 29.02
N PHE A 854 -3.65 10.22 30.19
CA PHE A 854 -2.97 9.81 31.42
C PHE A 854 -3.46 8.44 31.92
N LEU A 855 -2.55 7.59 32.36
CA LEU A 855 -2.83 6.32 33.05
C LEU A 855 -2.64 6.48 34.56
N TYR A 856 -3.63 6.05 35.34
CA TYR A 856 -3.51 5.93 36.78
C TYR A 856 -2.60 4.75 37.18
N SER A 857 -2.19 4.71 38.45
CA SER A 857 -1.23 3.71 38.96
C SER A 857 -1.73 2.27 38.87
N ASP A 858 -3.03 2.05 38.74
CA ASP A 858 -3.66 0.75 38.51
C ASP A 858 -3.74 0.36 37.02
N GLY A 859 -3.18 1.18 36.13
CA GLY A 859 -3.15 0.98 34.68
C GLY A 859 -4.42 1.45 33.96
N THR A 860 -5.40 2.02 34.67
CA THR A 860 -6.63 2.52 34.04
C THR A 860 -6.42 3.86 33.34
N PRO A 861 -6.94 4.07 32.11
CA PRO A 861 -6.85 5.34 31.44
C PRO A 861 -7.80 6.37 32.06
N SER A 862 -7.36 7.64 32.09
CA SER A 862 -8.14 8.76 32.62
C SER A 862 -9.47 8.90 31.87
N LEU A 863 -9.42 8.85 30.55
CA LEU A 863 -10.58 8.73 29.67
C LEU A 863 -10.22 7.84 28.48
N SER A 864 -11.17 7.11 27.90
CA SER A 864 -10.97 6.50 26.58
C SER A 864 -10.89 7.59 25.49
N VAL A 865 -10.25 7.28 24.35
CA VAL A 865 -10.20 8.19 23.19
C VAL A 865 -11.60 8.60 22.74
N GLN A 866 -12.55 7.66 22.75
CA GLN A 866 -13.94 7.94 22.37
C GLN A 866 -14.64 8.88 23.36
N GLN A 867 -14.42 8.72 24.67
CA GLN A 867 -14.96 9.65 25.67
C GLN A 867 -14.35 11.05 25.53
N ALA A 868 -13.03 11.13 25.33
CA ALA A 868 -12.35 12.40 25.08
C ALA A 868 -12.89 13.09 23.81
N LYS A 869 -13.12 12.33 22.72
CA LYS A 869 -13.75 12.82 21.50
C LYS A 869 -15.15 13.38 21.76
N THR A 870 -15.99 12.62 22.43
CA THR A 870 -17.36 13.05 22.79
C THR A 870 -17.33 14.33 23.62
N ASN A 871 -16.43 14.42 24.60
CA ASN A 871 -16.29 15.62 25.44
C ASN A 871 -15.86 16.83 24.60
N LEU A 872 -14.85 16.67 23.75
CA LEU A 872 -14.35 17.73 22.87
C LEU A 872 -15.45 18.23 21.92
N GLU A 873 -16.15 17.32 21.24
CA GLU A 873 -17.23 17.69 20.34
C GLU A 873 -18.40 18.36 21.07
N THR A 874 -18.71 17.92 22.29
CA THR A 874 -19.74 18.56 23.12
C THR A 874 -19.34 19.98 23.52
N MET A 875 -18.07 20.19 23.89
CA MET A 875 -17.55 21.54 24.18
C MET A 875 -17.66 22.45 22.95
N ILE A 876 -17.22 21.97 21.79
CA ILE A 876 -17.29 22.69 20.51
C ILE A 876 -18.74 23.08 20.19
N GLN A 877 -19.66 22.12 20.28
CA GLN A 877 -21.08 22.36 20.01
C GLN A 877 -21.68 23.37 20.96
N ALA A 878 -21.43 23.27 22.27
CA ALA A 878 -21.97 24.21 23.25
C ALA A 878 -21.44 25.65 23.05
N ILE A 879 -20.15 25.79 22.70
CA ILE A 879 -19.55 27.09 22.39
C ILE A 879 -20.20 27.70 21.13
N GLN A 880 -20.34 26.91 20.05
CA GLN A 880 -20.97 27.36 18.81
C GLN A 880 -22.47 27.62 18.93
N GLN A 881 -23.16 26.93 19.83
CA GLN A 881 -24.57 27.21 20.13
C GLN A 881 -24.76 28.58 20.78
N GLN A 882 -23.84 29.00 21.66
CA GLN A 882 -23.91 30.33 22.28
C GLN A 882 -23.51 31.43 21.29
N ASN A 883 -22.44 31.20 20.52
CA ASN A 883 -21.97 32.12 19.50
C ASN A 883 -21.67 31.35 18.20
N PRO A 884 -22.59 31.32 17.23
CA PRO A 884 -22.38 30.62 15.97
C PRO A 884 -21.23 31.18 15.11
N GLN A 885 -20.73 32.38 15.42
CA GLN A 885 -19.63 33.05 14.73
C GLN A 885 -18.28 32.88 15.45
N VAL A 886 -18.25 32.13 16.55
CA VAL A 886 -17.01 31.87 17.29
C VAL A 886 -16.01 31.09 16.43
N GLU A 887 -14.77 31.55 16.40
CA GLU A 887 -13.66 30.82 15.79
C GLU A 887 -13.13 29.80 16.81
N ILE A 888 -13.09 28.52 16.42
CA ILE A 888 -12.51 27.47 17.27
C ILE A 888 -11.21 27.00 16.63
N ILE A 889 -10.14 27.02 17.44
CA ILE A 889 -8.81 26.60 17.06
C ILE A 889 -8.41 25.42 17.95
N LEU A 890 -8.15 24.27 17.34
CA LEU A 890 -7.69 23.10 18.09
C LEU A 890 -6.17 23.07 18.13
N GLN A 891 -5.61 22.58 19.24
CA GLN A 891 -4.16 22.41 19.39
C GLN A 891 -3.82 20.99 19.86
N THR A 892 -2.87 20.35 19.17
CA THR A 892 -2.04 19.33 19.82
C THR A 892 -0.91 20.05 20.56
N MET A 893 -0.25 19.37 21.49
CA MET A 893 0.87 19.94 22.24
C MET A 893 2.17 19.15 21.98
N ASN A 894 3.22 19.40 22.75
CA ASN A 894 4.51 18.73 22.59
C ASN A 894 4.46 17.21 22.85
N THR A 895 5.49 16.49 22.40
CA THR A 895 5.70 15.09 22.78
C THR A 895 6.13 14.95 24.26
N VAL A 896 5.99 13.74 24.80
CA VAL A 896 6.35 13.39 26.18
C VAL A 896 7.60 12.50 26.22
N TRP A 897 8.33 12.53 27.35
CA TRP A 897 9.44 11.62 27.61
C TRP A 897 9.58 11.31 29.10
N ASN A 898 10.32 10.26 29.44
CA ASN A 898 10.61 9.91 30.82
C ASN A 898 11.86 10.65 31.29
N SER A 899 11.67 11.70 32.10
CA SER A 899 12.77 12.52 32.60
C SER A 899 13.62 11.77 33.65
N PRO A 900 14.97 11.78 33.55
CA PRO A 900 15.88 11.12 34.48
C PRO A 900 16.06 11.90 35.79
N THR A 901 15.69 13.18 35.83
CA THR A 901 15.87 14.07 36.99
C THR A 901 14.62 14.21 37.85
N GLY A 902 13.53 13.48 37.56
CA GLY A 902 12.27 13.56 38.29
C GLY A 902 11.62 12.20 38.52
N SER A 903 10.70 12.14 39.48
CA SER A 903 9.91 10.93 39.84
C SER A 903 8.89 10.47 38.78
N ASN A 904 8.84 11.10 37.61
CA ASN A 904 7.69 11.02 36.71
C ASN A 904 8.05 10.34 35.38
N GLN A 905 7.58 9.10 35.23
CA GLN A 905 7.60 8.36 33.96
C GLN A 905 6.53 8.90 33.01
N SER A 906 6.63 10.17 32.62
CA SER A 906 5.58 10.92 31.92
C SER A 906 5.15 10.32 30.58
N ALA A 907 6.08 9.69 29.84
CA ALA A 907 5.75 8.95 28.63
C ALA A 907 5.13 7.58 28.95
N SER A 908 5.64 6.87 29.97
CA SER A 908 5.05 5.59 30.40
C SER A 908 3.62 5.75 30.94
N LEU A 909 3.31 6.92 31.52
CA LEU A 909 1.97 7.25 32.00
C LEU A 909 1.04 7.73 30.88
N ARG A 910 1.52 7.86 29.64
CA ARG A 910 0.72 8.28 28.48
C ARG A 910 1.06 7.47 27.23
N PRO A 911 1.04 6.13 27.29
CA PRO A 911 1.54 5.29 26.21
C PRO A 911 0.70 5.41 24.93
N ASN A 912 -0.54 5.91 25.03
CA ASN A 912 -1.46 6.05 23.90
C ASN A 912 -1.70 7.52 23.49
N LEU A 913 -0.84 8.47 23.88
CA LEU A 913 -1.02 9.90 23.58
C LEU A 913 -1.22 10.20 22.08
N ALA A 914 -0.55 9.45 21.22
CA ALA A 914 -0.66 9.59 19.77
C ALA A 914 -2.12 9.43 19.27
N ALA A 915 -2.89 8.49 19.84
CA ALA A 915 -4.28 8.28 19.46
C ALA A 915 -5.19 9.45 19.85
N TYR A 916 -4.88 10.15 20.95
CA TYR A 916 -5.65 11.35 21.36
C TYR A 916 -5.31 12.56 20.50
N TYR A 917 -4.05 12.70 20.07
CA TYR A 917 -3.69 13.73 19.10
C TYR A 917 -4.28 13.46 17.72
N GLU A 918 -4.33 12.20 17.28
CA GLU A 918 -5.02 11.84 16.04
C GLU A 918 -6.51 12.16 16.12
N MET A 919 -7.15 11.90 17.27
CA MET A 919 -8.54 12.31 17.50
C MET A 919 -8.74 13.83 17.36
N TYR A 920 -7.81 14.66 17.83
CA TYR A 920 -7.86 16.11 17.63
C TYR A 920 -7.74 16.51 16.15
N ARG A 921 -6.88 15.82 15.38
CA ARG A 921 -6.75 16.01 13.92
C ARG A 921 -8.05 15.66 13.21
N ASP A 922 -8.64 14.51 13.54
CA ASP A 922 -9.91 14.05 12.99
C ASP A 922 -11.07 15.02 13.27
N VAL A 923 -11.17 15.51 14.51
CA VAL A 923 -12.23 16.47 14.89
C VAL A 923 -12.05 17.81 14.19
N ALA A 924 -10.81 18.30 14.06
CA ALA A 924 -10.52 19.53 13.32
C ALA A 924 -10.90 19.39 11.85
N ALA A 925 -10.42 18.33 11.19
CA ALA A 925 -10.67 18.06 9.78
C ALA A 925 -12.16 17.84 9.49
N GLY A 926 -12.84 17.04 10.31
CA GLY A 926 -14.28 16.73 10.15
C GLY A 926 -15.19 17.95 10.33
N ARG A 927 -14.71 19.01 11.00
CA ARG A 927 -15.47 20.24 11.26
C ARG A 927 -14.94 21.46 10.51
N GLY A 928 -13.88 21.32 9.72
CA GLY A 928 -13.24 22.44 9.01
C GLY A 928 -12.64 23.49 9.95
N LEU A 929 -12.14 23.08 11.12
CA LEU A 929 -11.53 23.98 12.11
C LEU A 929 -10.03 24.14 11.87
N LEU A 930 -9.48 25.30 12.23
CA LEU A 930 -8.03 25.50 12.22
C LEU A 930 -7.38 24.60 13.29
N LEU A 931 -6.41 23.79 12.87
CA LEU A 931 -5.55 23.00 13.75
C LEU A 931 -4.15 23.58 13.78
N ILE A 932 -3.60 23.77 14.99
CA ILE A 932 -2.18 24.07 15.20
C ILE A 932 -1.52 22.85 15.83
N ASP A 933 -0.87 22.05 14.99
CA ASP A 933 -0.27 20.78 15.39
C ASP A 933 1.17 20.96 15.90
N HIS A 934 1.32 21.20 17.20
CA HIS A 934 2.63 21.34 17.82
C HIS A 934 3.38 20.01 17.92
N GLN A 935 2.68 18.87 17.98
CA GLN A 935 3.30 17.57 18.24
C GLN A 935 4.36 17.21 17.19
N ALA A 936 4.07 17.46 15.92
CA ALA A 936 5.01 17.19 14.84
C ALA A 936 6.33 17.99 14.97
N ASN A 937 6.22 19.28 15.29
CA ASN A 937 7.38 20.17 15.44
C ASN A 937 8.25 19.78 16.65
N TRP A 938 7.60 19.41 17.77
CA TRP A 938 8.29 18.93 18.96
C TRP A 938 8.91 17.54 18.78
N ALA A 939 8.23 16.62 18.07
CA ALA A 939 8.76 15.29 17.74
C ALA A 939 10.00 15.39 16.85
N ALA A 940 9.98 16.29 15.86
CA ALA A 940 11.13 16.56 15.01
C ALA A 940 12.34 17.07 15.82
N LEU A 941 12.11 17.97 16.79
CA LEU A 941 13.16 18.40 17.71
C LEU A 941 13.68 17.23 18.57
N GLN A 942 12.78 16.41 19.10
CA GLN A 942 13.13 15.24 19.92
C GLN A 942 13.98 14.23 19.15
N GLY A 943 13.67 13.98 17.87
CA GLY A 943 14.43 13.07 17.01
C GLY A 943 15.81 13.62 16.62
N ARG A 944 15.90 14.91 16.27
CA ARG A 944 17.16 15.52 15.78
C ARG A 944 18.14 15.92 16.89
N SER A 945 17.62 16.41 18.02
CA SER A 945 18.42 16.84 19.16
C SER A 945 17.71 16.48 20.47
N PRO A 946 17.77 15.19 20.87
CA PRO A 946 17.18 14.73 22.12
C PRO A 946 17.62 15.58 23.33
N ALA A 947 18.89 15.98 23.41
CA ALA A 947 19.40 16.79 24.52
C ALA A 947 18.77 18.19 24.57
N THR A 948 18.60 18.85 23.42
CA THR A 948 17.91 20.15 23.37
C THR A 948 16.44 20.00 23.75
N PHE A 949 15.75 19.00 23.20
CA PHE A 949 14.37 18.69 23.58
C PHE A 949 14.22 18.47 25.09
N GLN A 950 15.09 17.66 25.68
CA GLN A 950 15.10 17.36 27.12
C GLN A 950 15.36 18.62 27.97
N SER A 951 16.24 19.52 27.50
CA SER A 951 16.48 20.80 28.17
C SER A 951 15.26 21.72 28.15
N TYR A 952 14.41 21.60 27.13
CA TYR A 952 13.19 22.37 26.96
C TYR A 952 11.99 21.75 27.69
N VAL A 953 11.92 20.43 27.81
CA VAL A 953 10.79 19.72 28.44
C VAL A 953 11.26 18.95 29.67
N GLN A 954 11.87 19.64 30.64
CA GLN A 954 12.66 18.99 31.70
C GLN A 954 11.90 17.98 32.57
N ASP A 955 10.61 18.19 32.81
CA ASP A 955 9.76 17.31 33.63
C ASP A 955 9.07 16.19 32.83
N GLY A 956 9.34 16.09 31.54
CA GLY A 956 8.75 15.11 30.65
C GLY A 956 7.43 15.51 29.99
N VAL A 957 6.83 16.65 30.37
CA VAL A 957 5.52 17.10 29.85
C VAL A 957 5.51 18.58 29.47
N HIS A 958 6.03 19.49 30.29
CA HIS A 958 5.84 20.93 30.13
C HIS A 958 7.05 21.60 29.47
N PRO A 959 6.88 22.21 28.28
CA PRO A 959 7.91 23.06 27.71
C PRO A 959 8.17 24.29 28.57
N ASN A 960 9.45 24.58 28.83
CA ASN A 960 9.88 25.80 29.49
C ASN A 960 9.73 27.02 28.55
N ALA A 961 10.00 28.22 29.07
CA ALA A 961 9.81 29.46 28.33
C ALA A 961 10.66 29.54 27.06
N GLU A 962 11.89 29.03 27.09
CA GLU A 962 12.78 29.02 25.93
C GLU A 962 12.25 28.06 24.84
N GLY A 963 11.85 26.86 25.23
CA GLY A 963 11.25 25.89 24.33
C GLY A 963 9.96 26.40 23.68
N CYS A 964 9.08 27.06 24.45
CA CYS A 964 7.92 27.74 23.89
C CYS A 964 8.32 28.82 22.87
N ALA A 965 9.32 29.65 23.18
CA ALA A 965 9.76 30.73 22.31
C ALA A 965 10.45 30.23 21.02
N LYS A 966 11.12 29.08 21.07
CA LYS A 966 11.91 28.53 19.95
C LYS A 966 11.15 27.54 19.09
N VAL A 967 10.06 26.96 19.58
CA VAL A 967 9.33 25.87 18.88
C VAL A 967 7.84 26.18 18.75
N THR A 968 7.17 26.47 19.87
CA THR A 968 5.71 26.65 19.91
C THR A 968 5.26 27.99 19.29
N LEU A 969 5.86 29.10 19.73
CA LEU A 969 5.50 30.45 19.29
C LEU A 969 5.75 30.66 17.78
N PRO A 970 6.90 30.26 17.21
CA PRO A 970 7.12 30.25 15.76
C PRO A 970 5.97 29.68 14.93
N LEU A 971 5.52 28.48 15.30
CA LEU A 971 4.45 27.80 14.57
C LEU A 971 3.10 28.50 14.78
N LEU A 972 2.83 29.01 15.99
CA LEU A 972 1.64 29.82 16.27
C LEU A 972 1.59 31.07 15.39
N GLN A 973 2.67 31.86 15.35
CA GLN A 973 2.74 33.10 14.57
C GLN A 973 2.53 32.81 13.08
N TRP A 974 3.20 31.76 12.58
CA TRP A 974 3.10 31.36 11.20
C TRP A 974 1.66 30.92 10.83
N LYS A 975 1.06 30.00 11.59
CA LYS A 975 -0.32 29.54 11.33
C LYS A 975 -1.37 30.64 11.50
N LEU A 976 -1.25 31.48 12.53
CA LEU A 976 -2.23 32.51 12.82
C LEU A 976 -2.17 33.70 11.87
N SER A 977 -0.98 33.98 11.31
CA SER A 977 -0.79 35.05 10.33
C SER A 977 -1.08 34.63 8.89
N GLY A 978 -1.45 33.37 8.65
CA GLY A 978 -1.66 32.84 7.31
C GLY A 978 -0.36 32.75 6.50
N GLY A 979 0.74 32.41 7.18
CA GLY A 979 2.08 32.35 6.59
C GLY A 979 2.74 33.72 6.29
N ARG A 980 2.13 34.82 6.74
CA ARG A 980 2.60 36.20 6.50
C ARG A 980 3.73 36.64 7.41
N GLU A 981 3.82 36.03 8.58
CA GLU A 981 4.89 36.27 9.53
C GLU A 981 5.83 35.07 9.55
N LEU A 982 7.12 35.37 9.35
CA LEU A 982 8.17 34.37 9.39
C LEU A 982 8.62 34.21 10.83
N PRO A 983 8.75 32.97 11.32
CA PRO A 983 9.28 32.70 12.65
C PRO A 983 10.75 33.11 12.85
#